data_AF-A0A0F9I678-F1
#
_entry.id   AF-A0A0F9I678-F1
#
_cell.length_a   1.000
_cell.length_b   1.000
_cell.length_c   1.000
_cell.angle_alpha   90.00
_cell.angle_beta   90.00
_cell.angle_gamma   90.00
#
_symmetry.space_group_name_H-M   'P 1'
#
loop_
_entity.id
_entity.type
_entity.pdbx_description
1 polymer ?
#
loop_
_entity_poly.entity_id
_entity_poly.type
_entity_poly.pdbx_seq_one_letter_code
_entity_poly.pdbx_strand_id
1 'polypeptide(L)'
;MPFNKIGDLPPTTKNLPRKAKEIFMAAFNNAHKQHPDDEARVNQIAWAAVKRQYKHSVDGQWVAKEAKVDITIHKGNYKEAMSDNDRRQLLQGAVTASLAIGNNEVGPFLRDVYATEVVYEIGSKMFKMAYVIDAKGKVVFGEAERVKAETVYTPIQEKVEAKINELTLLASERQDNGEVQQSINNLLEIIEKEDLDEKTAGPLLLEADEVIAECEKAAVVKTEEGEQYPQSAYAYTPDEKPESWKLRLWENPSKGITKNQLQKVAAYLSPGGYRGDKVVILKESLPVVKQRIRAEFRKLGIDDGAIPKWVRETDETRSKIQESCEIDIQEVTKEGIAKGIVPIRIISPGFNTSKGRYYSEQAIKDAAVLFDGAKMYADHPTETEEKEKPERSIRDWVATLHETKVSKAGNAVGIAHINAGWLKEKIQSLFELGDLQHLGTSINAVGKGTSQTIEGHKTTLVEGLVRSTFQSVDFVTEAGAGGQAGLRESAIDSVVDADLIDLATLREARPDLVEAIEATIRDQIQTEVKKKMDAEARITELEGQNEELTTENSTLKEEKVQREKEKAKEEAQTAIKDAVDKAELPDLAKTKLIEAHKDDESAEGIDEFIKTEVEYIAALSEKGEIKNLGPAPEKKNKEKTKRNSRKGSKLWG
;
A
#
# COMPACT_ATOMS: atom_id res chain seq x y z
N MET A 1 17.30 64.42 -35.60
CA MET A 1 17.77 63.77 -36.84
C MET A 1 17.10 62.41 -37.02
N PRO A 2 16.77 61.96 -38.25
CA PRO A 2 16.23 60.62 -38.49
C PRO A 2 17.29 59.52 -38.30
N PHE A 3 16.87 58.32 -37.91
CA PHE A 3 17.73 57.16 -37.67
C PHE A 3 17.79 56.24 -38.89
N ASN A 4 18.98 55.81 -39.29
CA ASN A 4 19.16 54.96 -40.48
C ASN A 4 19.25 53.46 -40.16
N LYS A 5 19.65 53.12 -38.92
CA LYS A 5 19.74 51.73 -38.45
C LYS A 5 19.35 51.64 -36.98
N ILE A 6 18.89 50.46 -36.58
CA ILE A 6 18.41 50.16 -35.22
C ILE A 6 19.48 50.46 -34.14
N GLY A 7 20.77 50.32 -34.48
CA GLY A 7 21.88 50.59 -33.57
C GLY A 7 22.10 52.07 -33.23
N ASP A 8 21.50 52.98 -34.00
CA ASP A 8 21.62 54.44 -33.79
C ASP A 8 20.50 54.99 -32.92
N LEU A 9 19.57 54.14 -32.48
CA LEU A 9 18.44 54.54 -31.65
C LEU A 9 18.89 54.97 -30.25
N PRO A 10 18.09 55.81 -29.56
CA PRO A 10 18.43 56.30 -28.23
C PRO A 10 18.64 55.15 -27.22
N PRO A 11 19.54 55.29 -26.22
CA PRO A 11 19.82 54.25 -25.23
C PRO A 11 18.59 53.72 -24.50
N THR A 12 17.55 54.53 -24.35
CA THR A 12 16.26 54.17 -23.74
C THR A 12 15.53 53.06 -24.50
N THR A 13 15.84 52.85 -25.79
CA THR A 13 15.28 51.79 -26.62
C THR A 13 16.05 50.47 -26.52
N LYS A 14 17.18 50.40 -25.80
CA LYS A 14 18.07 49.23 -25.77
C LYS A 14 17.36 47.94 -25.35
N ASN A 15 16.43 48.04 -24.40
CA ASN A 15 15.68 46.93 -23.84
C ASN A 15 14.40 46.57 -24.63
N LEU A 16 14.15 47.22 -25.77
CA LEU A 16 13.03 46.88 -26.65
C LEU A 16 13.34 45.64 -27.53
N PRO A 17 12.35 44.77 -27.77
CA PRO A 17 12.42 43.74 -28.81
C PRO A 17 12.72 44.37 -30.19
N ARG A 18 13.37 43.61 -31.08
CA ARG A 18 13.83 44.11 -32.39
C ARG A 18 12.72 44.79 -33.20
N LYS A 19 11.53 44.18 -33.27
CA LYS A 19 10.41 44.74 -34.03
C LYS A 19 9.80 46.00 -33.39
N ALA A 20 9.84 46.12 -32.07
CA ALA A 20 9.50 47.35 -31.37
C ALA A 20 10.50 48.49 -31.66
N LYS A 21 11.79 48.17 -31.81
CA LYS A 21 12.82 49.14 -32.26
C LYS A 21 12.58 49.60 -33.70
N GLU A 22 12.16 48.70 -34.58
CA GLU A 22 11.79 49.03 -35.96
C GLU A 22 10.55 49.94 -36.02
N ILE A 23 9.52 49.66 -35.22
CA ILE A 23 8.33 50.52 -35.08
C ILE A 23 8.73 51.90 -34.53
N PHE A 24 9.57 51.95 -33.50
CA PHE A 24 10.06 53.20 -32.95
C PHE A 24 10.82 54.02 -34.01
N MET A 25 11.75 53.38 -34.73
CA MET A 25 12.55 54.02 -35.77
C MET A 25 11.67 54.57 -36.91
N ALA A 26 10.72 53.77 -37.41
CA ALA A 26 9.82 54.16 -38.48
C ALA A 26 8.88 55.31 -38.05
N ALA A 27 8.30 55.21 -36.86
CA ALA A 27 7.43 56.24 -36.31
C ALA A 27 8.20 57.54 -36.02
N PHE A 28 9.41 57.44 -35.49
CA PHE A 28 10.29 58.58 -35.25
C PHE A 28 10.68 59.27 -36.56
N ASN A 29 11.15 58.52 -37.56
CA ASN A 29 11.54 59.08 -38.85
C ASN A 29 10.37 59.70 -39.60
N ASN A 30 9.18 59.13 -39.47
CA ASN A 30 7.98 59.70 -40.06
C ASN A 30 7.52 60.97 -39.33
N ALA A 31 7.52 60.96 -37.99
CA ALA A 31 7.15 62.14 -37.20
C ALA A 31 8.17 63.28 -37.36
N HIS A 32 9.46 62.99 -37.52
CA HIS A 32 10.51 63.98 -37.78
C HIS A 32 10.33 64.69 -39.14
N LYS A 33 9.68 64.07 -40.13
CA LYS A 33 9.34 64.74 -41.39
C LYS A 33 8.27 65.83 -41.21
N GLN A 34 7.40 65.66 -40.21
CA GLN A 34 6.27 66.56 -39.95
C GLN A 34 6.59 67.61 -38.88
N HIS A 35 7.48 67.26 -37.94
CA HIS A 35 7.86 68.11 -36.82
C HIS A 35 9.39 68.11 -36.63
N PRO A 36 10.17 68.70 -37.56
CA PRO A 36 11.63 68.63 -37.54
C PRO A 36 12.28 69.37 -36.36
N ASP A 37 11.62 70.41 -35.83
CA ASP A 37 12.15 71.28 -34.78
C ASP A 37 11.66 70.92 -33.36
N ASP A 38 10.83 69.88 -33.22
CA ASP A 38 10.24 69.45 -31.94
C ASP A 38 10.54 67.98 -31.66
N GLU A 39 11.80 67.72 -31.29
CA GLU A 39 12.30 66.36 -31.03
C GLU A 39 11.57 65.66 -29.87
N ALA A 40 11.12 66.42 -28.87
CA ALA A 40 10.34 65.88 -27.76
C ALA A 40 9.02 65.29 -28.23
N ARG A 41 8.29 66.00 -29.10
CA ARG A 41 7.03 65.53 -29.69
C ARG A 41 7.24 64.35 -30.63
N VAL A 42 8.29 64.37 -31.45
CA VAL A 42 8.65 63.25 -32.34
C VAL A 42 8.94 61.98 -31.52
N ASN A 43 9.67 62.10 -30.42
CA ASN A 43 9.97 60.99 -29.53
C ASN A 43 8.72 60.46 -28.81
N GLN A 44 7.81 61.34 -28.39
CA GLN A 44 6.52 60.93 -27.82
C GLN A 44 5.66 60.15 -28.82
N ILE A 45 5.60 60.58 -30.09
CA ILE A 45 4.87 59.88 -31.14
C ILE A 45 5.46 58.50 -31.40
N ALA A 46 6.80 58.39 -31.42
CA ALA A 46 7.50 57.13 -31.58
C ALA A 46 7.22 56.16 -30.41
N TRP A 47 7.26 56.63 -29.16
CA TRP A 47 6.90 55.82 -27.99
C TRP A 47 5.41 55.45 -27.93
N ALA A 48 4.52 56.33 -28.39
CA ALA A 48 3.10 56.03 -28.48
C ALA A 48 2.82 54.90 -29.50
N ALA A 49 3.54 54.87 -30.62
CA ALA A 49 3.46 53.79 -31.60
C ALA A 49 3.91 52.45 -30.99
N VAL A 50 5.00 52.43 -30.23
CA VAL A 50 5.47 51.22 -29.52
C VAL A 50 4.44 50.77 -28.48
N LYS A 51 3.95 51.68 -27.63
CA LYS A 51 2.97 51.37 -26.56
C LYS A 51 1.59 50.95 -27.08
N ARG A 52 1.27 51.21 -28.35
CA ARG A 52 0.05 50.67 -28.98
C ARG A 52 0.14 49.17 -29.18
N GLN A 53 1.30 48.65 -29.54
CA GLN A 53 1.51 47.23 -29.88
C GLN A 53 2.25 46.44 -28.81
N TYR A 54 2.88 47.11 -27.82
CA TYR A 54 3.66 46.46 -26.75
C TYR A 54 3.23 46.97 -25.36
N LYS A 55 3.34 46.09 -24.35
CA LYS A 55 3.10 46.35 -22.92
C LYS A 55 4.26 45.80 -22.08
N HIS A 56 4.38 46.21 -20.82
CA HIS A 56 5.29 45.55 -19.90
C HIS A 56 4.68 44.23 -19.39
N SER A 57 5.51 43.19 -19.26
CA SER A 57 5.24 41.96 -18.54
C SER A 57 5.34 42.19 -17.02
N VAL A 58 4.87 41.23 -16.23
CA VAL A 58 4.98 41.21 -14.76
C VAL A 58 6.46 41.31 -14.31
N ASP A 59 7.38 40.76 -15.11
CA ASP A 59 8.84 40.82 -14.87
C ASP A 59 9.51 42.11 -15.40
N GLY A 60 8.72 43.12 -15.81
CA GLY A 60 9.22 44.41 -16.28
C GLY A 60 9.76 44.44 -17.72
N GLN A 61 9.72 43.34 -18.47
CA GLN A 61 10.16 43.28 -19.87
C GLN A 61 9.06 43.72 -20.87
N TRP A 62 9.43 44.27 -22.03
CA TRP A 62 8.47 44.65 -23.08
C TRP A 62 7.99 43.43 -23.88
N VAL A 63 6.69 43.15 -23.87
CA VAL A 63 6.01 42.06 -24.59
C VAL A 63 4.91 42.61 -25.52
N ALA A 64 4.64 41.95 -26.65
CA ALA A 64 3.59 42.38 -27.57
C ALA A 64 2.20 42.27 -26.91
N LYS A 65 1.28 43.18 -27.27
CA LYS A 65 -0.13 43.07 -26.87
C LYS A 65 -0.81 42.04 -27.78
N GLU A 66 -1.51 41.09 -27.17
CA GLU A 66 -2.37 40.13 -27.88
C GLU A 66 -3.30 40.87 -28.84
N ALA A 67 -3.24 40.52 -30.11
CA ALA A 67 -4.09 41.09 -31.14
C ALA A 67 -5.52 40.57 -30.93
N LYS A 68 -6.41 41.40 -30.38
CA LYS A 68 -7.86 41.20 -30.53
C LYS A 68 -8.21 41.49 -31.98
N VAL A 69 -8.47 40.45 -32.75
CA VAL A 69 -9.09 40.57 -34.08
C VAL A 69 -10.57 40.27 -33.89
N ASP A 70 -11.41 41.29 -34.11
CA ASP A 70 -12.87 41.13 -34.17
C ASP A 70 -13.21 40.23 -35.37
N ILE A 71 -13.74 39.05 -35.08
CA ILE A 71 -14.16 38.06 -36.07
C ILE A 71 -15.58 38.43 -36.52
N THR A 72 -15.71 38.98 -37.74
CA THR A 72 -16.99 38.95 -38.45
C THR A 72 -16.87 37.98 -39.62
N ILE A 73 -17.40 36.77 -39.43
CA ILE A 73 -17.47 35.75 -40.48
C ILE A 73 -18.51 36.19 -41.50
N HIS A 74 -18.07 36.58 -42.70
CA HIS A 74 -18.95 36.62 -43.87
C HIS A 74 -18.78 35.33 -44.64
N LYS A 75 -19.82 34.48 -44.65
CA LYS A 75 -19.92 33.33 -45.54
C LYS A 75 -19.94 33.84 -46.99
N GLY A 76 -18.83 33.67 -47.71
CA GLY A 76 -18.71 33.98 -49.13
C GLY A 76 -18.09 32.79 -49.86
N ASN A 77 -18.87 32.22 -50.79
CA ASN A 77 -18.55 31.11 -51.68
C ASN A 77 -17.14 31.17 -52.30
N TYR A 78 -16.32 30.13 -52.10
CA TYR A 78 -15.36 29.70 -53.13
C TYR A 78 -15.83 28.39 -53.72
N LYS A 79 -16.09 28.44 -55.03
CA LYS A 79 -16.34 27.28 -55.87
C LYS A 79 -15.09 26.39 -55.85
N GLU A 80 -15.33 25.11 -55.58
CA GLU A 80 -14.40 23.98 -55.65
C GLU A 80 -13.19 24.10 -54.71
N ALA A 81 -13.15 23.24 -53.69
CA ALA A 81 -12.05 23.17 -52.74
C ALA A 81 -10.73 22.99 -53.52
N MET A 82 -9.89 24.02 -53.50
CA MET A 82 -8.53 23.98 -54.04
C MET A 82 -7.83 22.72 -53.55
N SER A 83 -7.24 21.93 -54.45
CA SER A 83 -6.54 20.71 -54.05
C SER A 83 -5.42 21.03 -53.07
N ASP A 84 -5.09 20.11 -52.16
CA ASP A 84 -4.05 20.36 -51.16
C ASP A 84 -2.69 20.68 -51.80
N ASN A 85 -2.44 20.14 -53.00
CA ASN A 85 -1.25 20.44 -53.78
C ASN A 85 -1.27 21.88 -54.32
N ASP A 86 -2.40 22.35 -54.87
CA ASP A 86 -2.55 23.72 -55.37
C ASP A 86 -2.46 24.74 -54.23
N ARG A 87 -3.07 24.43 -53.08
CA ARG A 87 -2.96 25.24 -51.85
C ARG A 87 -1.52 25.32 -51.38
N ARG A 88 -0.80 24.20 -51.36
CA ARG A 88 0.63 24.16 -50.97
C ARG A 88 1.49 24.99 -51.92
N GLN A 89 1.27 24.91 -53.23
CA GLN A 89 2.01 25.72 -54.21
C GLN A 89 1.73 27.22 -54.06
N LEU A 90 0.45 27.60 -53.87
CA LEU A 90 0.07 28.98 -53.63
C LEU A 90 0.75 29.54 -52.37
N LEU A 91 0.72 28.79 -51.28
CA LEU A 91 1.33 29.19 -50.01
C LEU A 91 2.86 29.22 -50.10
N GLN A 92 3.49 28.26 -50.78
CA GLN A 92 4.94 28.24 -50.99
C GLN A 92 5.41 29.47 -51.77
N GLY A 93 4.71 29.81 -52.86
CA GLY A 93 4.98 31.02 -53.64
C GLY A 93 4.79 32.28 -52.82
N ALA A 94 3.72 32.35 -52.02
CA ALA A 94 3.42 33.49 -51.17
C ALA A 94 4.43 33.67 -50.02
N VAL A 95 4.88 32.59 -49.36
CA VAL A 95 5.92 32.64 -48.31
C VAL A 95 7.26 33.07 -48.92
N THR A 96 7.60 32.56 -50.10
CA THR A 96 8.83 32.95 -50.82
C THR A 96 8.81 34.44 -51.19
N ALA A 97 7.67 34.93 -51.67
CA ALA A 97 7.50 36.35 -52.03
C ALA A 97 7.48 37.27 -50.80
N SER A 98 6.91 36.84 -49.66
CA SER A 98 6.79 37.66 -48.45
C SER A 98 8.09 37.81 -47.69
N LEU A 99 8.98 36.81 -47.76
CA LEU A 99 10.25 36.79 -47.04
C LEU A 99 11.44 37.31 -47.86
N ALA A 100 11.22 37.66 -49.13
CA ALA A 100 12.10 38.41 -50.03
C ALA A 100 13.60 38.17 -49.78
N ILE A 101 14.04 36.92 -49.94
CA ILE A 101 15.43 36.51 -49.76
C ILE A 101 16.19 36.79 -51.06
N GLY A 102 17.36 37.44 -50.96
CA GLY A 102 18.19 37.79 -52.12
C GLY A 102 18.64 36.57 -52.93
N ASN A 103 18.94 36.78 -54.21
CA ASN A 103 19.14 35.76 -55.27
C ASN A 103 20.17 34.62 -55.01
N ASN A 104 20.83 34.55 -53.85
CA ASN A 104 21.90 33.58 -53.54
C ASN A 104 21.78 32.89 -52.17
N GLU A 105 20.67 33.00 -51.45
CA GLU A 105 20.42 32.28 -50.19
C GLU A 105 19.32 31.21 -50.36
N VAL A 106 19.40 30.13 -49.59
CA VAL A 106 18.39 29.05 -49.59
C VAL A 106 17.04 29.65 -49.18
N GLY A 107 16.10 29.71 -50.13
CA GLY A 107 14.76 30.24 -49.93
C GLY A 107 13.94 29.46 -48.90
N PRO A 108 12.87 30.05 -48.34
CA PRO A 108 12.03 29.37 -47.36
C PRO A 108 11.37 28.14 -47.98
N PHE A 109 11.40 27.00 -47.28
CA PHE A 109 10.73 25.77 -47.72
C PHE A 109 9.59 25.42 -46.76
N LEU A 110 8.36 25.28 -47.26
CA LEU A 110 7.22 24.82 -46.47
C LEU A 110 7.42 23.35 -46.05
N ARG A 111 7.44 23.11 -44.74
CA ARG A 111 7.44 21.78 -44.15
C ARG A 111 6.02 21.25 -44.05
N ASP A 112 5.15 21.98 -43.35
CA ASP A 112 3.75 21.61 -43.11
C ASP A 112 2.78 22.74 -43.41
N VAL A 113 1.56 22.38 -43.81
CA VAL A 113 0.46 23.29 -44.12
C VAL A 113 -0.76 22.82 -43.35
N TYR A 114 -1.28 23.68 -42.48
CA TYR A 114 -2.51 23.46 -41.73
C TYR A 114 -3.63 24.36 -42.25
N ALA A 115 -4.84 24.22 -41.69
CA ALA A 115 -6.01 24.98 -42.13
C ALA A 115 -5.84 26.51 -41.97
N THR A 116 -5.09 26.96 -40.97
CA THR A 116 -4.94 28.39 -40.62
C THR A 116 -3.49 28.86 -40.50
N GLU A 117 -2.53 27.94 -40.63
CA GLU A 117 -1.12 28.22 -40.38
C GLU A 117 -0.19 27.38 -41.27
N VAL A 118 1.01 27.88 -41.49
CA VAL A 118 2.07 27.18 -42.23
C VAL A 118 3.34 27.11 -41.40
N VAL A 119 4.08 26.01 -41.56
CA VAL A 119 5.40 25.80 -40.98
C VAL A 119 6.42 25.77 -42.10
N TYR A 120 7.48 26.56 -41.99
CA TYR A 120 8.50 26.70 -43.01
C TYR A 120 9.90 26.77 -42.42
N GLU A 121 10.88 26.38 -43.22
CA GLU A 121 12.28 26.33 -42.84
C GLU A 121 13.11 27.35 -43.64
N ILE A 122 13.98 28.09 -42.95
CA ILE A 122 15.03 28.91 -43.55
C ILE A 122 16.35 28.61 -42.84
N GLY A 123 17.38 28.21 -43.58
CA GLY A 123 18.74 28.07 -43.06
C GLY A 123 18.84 27.26 -41.76
N SER A 124 18.16 26.10 -41.72
CA SER A 124 18.08 25.19 -40.57
C SER A 124 17.27 25.69 -39.35
N LYS A 125 16.44 26.72 -39.51
CA LYS A 125 15.51 27.19 -38.48
C LYS A 125 14.07 27.05 -38.96
N MET A 126 13.24 26.49 -38.10
CA MET A 126 11.81 26.31 -38.33
C MET A 126 11.02 27.52 -37.80
N PHE A 127 10.02 27.92 -38.56
CA PHE A 127 9.14 29.02 -38.24
C PHE A 127 7.69 28.65 -38.56
N LYS A 128 6.75 29.17 -37.79
CA LYS A 128 5.31 29.01 -37.96
C LYS A 128 4.68 30.39 -38.20
N MET A 129 3.74 30.51 -39.11
CA MET A 129 2.97 31.74 -39.32
C MET A 129 1.51 31.42 -39.64
N ALA A 130 0.59 32.19 -39.07
CA ALA A 130 -0.82 32.13 -39.46
C ALA A 130 -1.00 32.67 -40.89
N TYR A 131 -1.99 32.19 -41.64
CA TYR A 131 -2.34 32.75 -42.94
C TYR A 131 -3.86 32.83 -43.13
N VAL A 132 -4.28 33.79 -43.97
CA VAL A 132 -5.65 33.90 -44.47
C VAL A 132 -5.59 34.08 -45.98
N ILE A 133 -6.42 33.33 -46.71
CA ILE A 133 -6.60 33.50 -48.15
C ILE A 133 -7.84 34.37 -48.35
N ASP A 134 -7.68 35.53 -48.97
CA ASP A 134 -8.80 36.43 -49.26
C ASP A 134 -9.62 35.99 -50.48
N ALA A 135 -10.69 36.73 -50.77
CA ALA A 135 -11.61 36.42 -51.86
C ALA A 135 -11.06 36.48 -53.27
N LYS A 136 -9.82 36.94 -53.42
CA LYS A 136 -9.13 37.08 -54.69
C LYS A 136 -7.96 36.10 -54.76
N GLY A 137 -7.86 35.15 -53.82
CA GLY A 137 -6.77 34.18 -53.75
C GLY A 137 -5.46 34.77 -53.22
N LYS A 138 -5.49 35.97 -52.62
CA LYS A 138 -4.30 36.62 -52.06
C LYS A 138 -4.09 36.14 -50.63
N VAL A 139 -2.88 35.68 -50.34
CA VAL A 139 -2.48 35.19 -49.02
C VAL A 139 -1.98 36.37 -48.16
N VAL A 140 -2.52 36.49 -46.96
CA VAL A 140 -2.04 37.41 -45.93
C VAL A 140 -1.47 36.60 -44.77
N PHE A 141 -0.21 36.85 -44.42
CA PHE A 141 0.47 36.16 -43.33
C PHE A 141 0.46 36.96 -42.02
N GLY A 142 0.35 36.26 -40.90
CA GLY A 142 0.57 36.78 -39.55
C GLY A 142 2.06 36.88 -39.20
N GLU A 143 2.37 37.14 -37.93
CA GLU A 143 3.76 37.17 -37.48
C GLU A 143 4.37 35.76 -37.48
N ALA A 144 5.63 35.68 -37.92
CA ALA A 144 6.39 34.44 -37.88
C ALA A 144 6.95 34.18 -36.48
N GLU A 145 6.59 33.03 -35.92
CA GLU A 145 7.08 32.52 -34.65
C GLU A 145 8.14 31.46 -34.90
N ARG A 146 9.27 31.52 -34.19
CA ARG A 146 10.30 30.47 -34.30
C ARG A 146 9.84 29.25 -33.51
N VAL A 147 9.73 28.11 -34.18
CA VAL A 147 9.28 26.86 -33.56
C VAL A 147 10.40 25.82 -33.58
N LYS A 148 10.30 24.85 -32.68
CA LYS A 148 11.07 23.60 -32.76
C LYS A 148 10.11 22.52 -33.21
N ALA A 149 10.52 21.71 -34.19
CA ALA A 149 9.73 20.57 -34.59
C ALA A 149 9.83 19.52 -33.47
N GLU A 150 8.69 19.18 -32.88
CA GLU A 150 8.54 18.06 -31.97
C GLU A 150 7.55 17.11 -32.63
N THR A 151 8.02 15.94 -33.05
CA THR A 151 7.18 14.93 -33.67
C THR A 151 6.62 14.06 -32.55
N VAL A 152 5.39 14.37 -32.14
CA VAL A 152 4.62 13.50 -31.23
C VAL A 152 3.94 12.45 -32.09
N TYR A 153 4.44 11.23 -32.04
CA TYR A 153 3.78 10.09 -32.66
C TYR A 153 2.68 9.62 -31.71
N THR A 154 1.42 9.88 -32.07
CA THR A 154 0.28 9.24 -31.42
C THR A 154 -0.08 8.02 -32.28
N PRO A 155 0.10 6.79 -31.76
CA PRO A 155 -0.36 5.60 -32.44
C PRO A 155 -1.81 5.76 -32.89
N ILE A 156 -2.11 5.36 -34.13
CA ILE A 156 -3.47 5.41 -34.68
C ILE A 156 -4.46 4.61 -33.81
N GLN A 157 -3.97 3.54 -33.18
CA GLN A 157 -4.70 2.75 -32.19
C GLN A 157 -5.19 3.61 -31.02
N GLU A 158 -4.33 4.41 -30.40
CA GLU A 158 -4.71 5.29 -29.29
C GLU A 158 -5.77 6.34 -29.72
N LYS A 159 -5.71 6.82 -30.96
CA LYS A 159 -6.74 7.74 -31.50
C LYS A 159 -8.10 7.05 -31.65
N VAL A 160 -8.10 5.81 -32.12
CA VAL A 160 -9.32 4.99 -32.26
C VAL A 160 -9.90 4.64 -30.89
N GLU A 161 -9.07 4.21 -29.93
CA GLU A 161 -9.49 3.91 -28.55
C GLU A 161 -10.08 5.15 -27.85
N ALA A 162 -9.43 6.30 -27.98
CA ALA A 162 -9.93 7.55 -27.42
C ALA A 162 -11.31 7.93 -27.99
N LYS A 163 -11.51 7.74 -29.30
CA LYS A 163 -12.79 8.03 -29.97
C LYS A 163 -13.89 7.05 -29.58
N ILE A 164 -13.56 5.76 -29.43
CA ILE A 164 -14.50 4.74 -28.91
C ILE A 164 -14.96 5.10 -27.50
N ASN A 165 -14.05 5.53 -26.62
CA ASN A 165 -14.39 5.94 -25.26
C ASN A 165 -15.32 7.16 -25.23
N GLU A 166 -15.05 8.16 -26.08
CA GLU A 166 -15.90 9.36 -26.22
C GLU A 166 -17.33 9.00 -26.68
N LEU A 167 -17.45 8.16 -27.72
CA LEU A 167 -18.75 7.68 -28.22
C LEU A 167 -19.47 6.79 -27.19
N THR A 168 -18.75 5.95 -26.46
CA THR A 168 -19.34 5.07 -25.43
C THR A 168 -19.95 5.88 -24.29
N LEU A 169 -19.25 6.94 -23.87
CA LEU A 169 -19.80 7.88 -22.89
C LEU A 169 -21.07 8.56 -23.44
N LEU A 170 -21.03 9.04 -24.69
CA LEU A 170 -22.17 9.67 -25.34
C LEU A 170 -23.37 8.71 -25.46
N ALA A 171 -23.15 7.45 -25.83
CA ALA A 171 -24.19 6.41 -25.92
C ALA A 171 -24.82 6.15 -24.55
N SER A 172 -23.99 6.03 -23.51
CA SER A 172 -24.45 5.85 -22.12
C SER A 172 -25.28 7.02 -21.61
N GLU A 173 -24.89 8.26 -21.93
CA GLU A 173 -25.62 9.46 -21.53
C GLU A 173 -26.99 9.58 -22.20
N ARG A 174 -27.11 9.09 -23.44
CA ARG A 174 -28.33 9.20 -24.26
C ARG A 174 -29.22 7.97 -24.21
N GLN A 175 -28.78 6.88 -23.58
CA GLN A 175 -29.39 5.54 -23.71
C GLN A 175 -29.60 5.16 -25.19
N ASP A 176 -28.65 5.54 -26.04
CA ASP A 176 -28.77 5.40 -27.50
C ASP A 176 -28.21 4.04 -27.96
N ASN A 177 -29.05 3.28 -28.67
CA ASN A 177 -28.69 1.99 -29.29
C ASN A 177 -28.68 2.08 -30.84
N GLY A 178 -28.67 3.29 -31.40
CA GLY A 178 -28.73 3.58 -32.83
C GLY A 178 -27.39 3.96 -33.44
N GLU A 179 -27.31 5.17 -34.02
CA GLU A 179 -26.20 5.64 -34.86
C GLU A 179 -24.87 5.78 -34.09
N VAL A 180 -24.92 6.15 -32.81
CA VAL A 180 -23.73 6.20 -31.94
C VAL A 180 -23.17 4.80 -31.69
N GLN A 181 -24.04 3.83 -31.41
CA GLN A 181 -23.63 2.43 -31.19
C GLN A 181 -23.08 1.80 -32.47
N GLN A 182 -23.62 2.17 -33.64
CA GLN A 182 -23.09 1.74 -34.93
C GLN A 182 -21.69 2.29 -35.19
N SER A 183 -21.44 3.56 -34.85
CA SER A 183 -20.10 4.17 -34.96
C SER A 183 -19.07 3.52 -34.01
N ILE A 184 -19.49 3.16 -32.79
CA ILE A 184 -18.66 2.39 -31.85
C ILE A 184 -18.27 1.04 -32.45
N ASN A 185 -19.25 0.30 -32.97
CA ASN A 185 -19.02 -1.03 -33.53
C ASN A 185 -18.07 -0.98 -34.75
N ASN A 186 -18.21 0.02 -35.61
CA ASN A 186 -17.35 0.20 -36.78
C ASN A 186 -15.88 0.45 -36.37
N LEU A 187 -15.65 1.27 -35.33
CA LEU A 187 -14.30 1.54 -34.81
C LEU A 187 -13.71 0.32 -34.08
N LEU A 188 -14.53 -0.44 -33.34
CA LEU A 188 -14.12 -1.70 -32.71
C LEU A 188 -13.76 -2.78 -33.75
N GLU A 189 -14.47 -2.85 -34.87
CA GLU A 189 -14.12 -3.82 -35.93
C GLU A 189 -12.77 -3.51 -36.57
N ILE A 190 -12.42 -2.22 -36.68
CA ILE A 190 -11.15 -1.80 -37.28
C ILE A 190 -10.00 -1.92 -36.29
N ILE A 191 -10.20 -1.69 -34.99
CA ILE A 191 -9.12 -1.83 -33.99
C ILE A 191 -8.67 -3.28 -33.79
N GLU A 192 -9.54 -4.26 -34.06
CA GLU A 192 -9.22 -5.69 -33.98
C GLU A 192 -8.40 -6.19 -35.19
N LYS A 193 -8.21 -5.38 -36.24
CA LYS A 193 -7.43 -5.74 -37.43
C LYS A 193 -5.94 -5.52 -37.19
N GLU A 194 -5.11 -6.52 -37.54
CA GLU A 194 -3.64 -6.48 -37.39
C GLU A 194 -2.99 -5.31 -38.14
N ASP A 195 -3.57 -4.85 -39.25
CA ASP A 195 -3.04 -3.78 -40.11
C ASP A 195 -3.80 -2.46 -39.93
N LEU A 196 -3.93 -1.97 -38.70
CA LEU A 196 -4.55 -0.67 -38.41
C LEU A 196 -3.68 0.48 -38.93
N ASP A 197 -4.17 1.19 -39.96
CA ASP A 197 -3.48 2.32 -40.57
C ASP A 197 -4.35 3.57 -40.70
N GLU A 198 -3.74 4.73 -40.97
CA GLU A 198 -4.46 6.00 -41.07
C GLU A 198 -5.41 6.05 -42.29
N LYS A 199 -5.19 5.23 -43.31
CA LYS A 199 -6.06 5.18 -44.50
C LYS A 199 -7.37 4.46 -44.21
N THR A 200 -7.34 3.46 -43.34
CA THR A 200 -8.50 2.66 -42.93
C THR A 200 -9.22 3.30 -41.75
N ALA A 201 -8.50 3.80 -40.73
CA ALA A 201 -9.09 4.41 -39.55
C ALA A 201 -9.54 5.87 -39.77
N GLY A 202 -8.84 6.64 -40.62
CA GLY A 202 -9.10 8.07 -40.82
C GLY A 202 -10.53 8.42 -41.22
N PRO A 203 -11.14 7.73 -42.21
CA PRO A 203 -12.53 7.99 -42.60
C PRO A 203 -13.54 7.71 -41.49
N LEU A 204 -13.36 6.63 -40.72
CA LEU A 204 -14.28 6.29 -39.62
C LEU A 204 -14.16 7.25 -38.43
N LEU A 205 -12.94 7.73 -38.14
CA LEU A 205 -12.73 8.75 -37.12
C LEU A 205 -13.45 10.06 -37.49
N LEU A 206 -13.44 10.43 -38.78
CA LEU A 206 -14.17 11.58 -39.28
C LEU A 206 -15.69 11.40 -39.18
N GLU A 207 -16.19 10.22 -39.55
CA GLU A 207 -17.61 9.85 -39.43
C GLU A 207 -18.07 9.90 -37.97
N ALA A 208 -17.26 9.38 -37.05
CA ALA A 208 -17.51 9.45 -35.61
C ALA A 208 -17.60 10.91 -35.11
N ASP A 209 -16.71 11.79 -35.57
CA ASP A 209 -16.75 13.22 -35.23
C ASP A 209 -18.03 13.90 -35.75
N GLU A 210 -18.50 13.52 -36.95
CA GLU A 210 -19.76 14.03 -37.52
C GLU A 210 -20.98 13.57 -36.72
N VAL A 211 -21.03 12.30 -36.32
CA VAL A 211 -22.11 11.72 -35.48
C VAL A 211 -22.17 12.40 -34.12
N ILE A 212 -21.02 12.65 -33.47
CA ILE A 212 -20.95 13.40 -32.21
C ILE A 212 -21.54 14.81 -32.42
N ALA A 213 -21.10 15.51 -33.46
CA ALA A 213 -21.56 16.87 -33.74
C ALA A 213 -23.06 16.96 -34.09
N GLU A 214 -23.66 15.92 -34.69
CA GLU A 214 -25.09 15.86 -34.97
C GLU A 214 -25.91 15.54 -33.71
N CYS A 215 -25.42 14.63 -32.87
CA CYS A 215 -25.98 14.35 -31.56
C CYS A 215 -26.02 15.60 -30.67
N GLU A 216 -24.99 16.44 -30.72
CA GLU A 216 -24.93 17.72 -30.00
C GLU A 216 -25.99 18.73 -30.50
N LYS A 217 -26.28 18.73 -31.82
CA LYS A 217 -27.28 19.64 -32.42
C LYS A 217 -28.72 19.21 -32.15
N ALA A 218 -28.98 17.89 -32.06
CA ALA A 218 -30.30 17.34 -31.78
C ALA A 218 -30.69 17.38 -30.29
N ALA A 219 -29.79 17.85 -29.42
CA ALA A 219 -30.04 17.92 -27.98
C ALA A 219 -31.22 18.86 -27.67
N VAL A 220 -32.14 18.36 -26.84
CA VAL A 220 -33.25 19.13 -26.28
C VAL A 220 -32.70 20.45 -25.69
N VAL A 221 -33.31 21.59 -26.01
CA VAL A 221 -32.85 22.92 -25.58
C VAL A 221 -33.82 23.58 -24.62
N LYS A 222 -33.29 24.25 -23.60
CA LYS A 222 -34.07 25.13 -22.73
C LYS A 222 -33.98 26.56 -23.24
N THR A 223 -35.12 27.24 -23.36
CA THR A 223 -35.14 28.68 -23.70
C THR A 223 -35.17 29.49 -22.42
N GLU A 224 -34.12 30.27 -22.16
CA GLU A 224 -34.03 31.23 -21.05
C GLU A 224 -33.64 32.60 -21.62
N GLU A 225 -34.33 33.67 -21.20
CA GLU A 225 -34.05 35.05 -21.63
C GLU A 225 -34.07 35.27 -23.16
N GLY A 226 -34.78 34.42 -23.91
CA GLY A 226 -34.89 34.50 -25.37
C GLY A 226 -33.78 33.77 -26.14
N GLU A 227 -32.87 33.08 -25.45
CA GLU A 227 -31.79 32.30 -26.02
C GLU A 227 -31.94 30.80 -25.70
N GLN A 228 -31.46 29.94 -26.59
CA GLN A 228 -31.56 28.48 -26.46
C GLN A 228 -30.27 27.90 -25.89
N TYR A 229 -30.42 27.07 -24.85
CA TYR A 229 -29.32 26.46 -24.13
C TYR A 229 -29.44 24.93 -24.15
N PRO A 230 -28.37 24.20 -24.54
CA PRO A 230 -28.36 22.74 -24.48
C PRO A 230 -28.29 22.24 -23.03
N GLN A 231 -28.60 20.97 -22.80
CA GLN A 231 -28.49 20.33 -21.48
C GLN A 231 -27.09 20.48 -20.87
N SER A 232 -26.04 20.44 -21.69
CA SER A 232 -24.63 20.61 -21.27
C SER A 232 -24.35 21.98 -20.61
N ALA A 233 -25.19 22.99 -20.91
CA ALA A 233 -25.09 24.32 -20.34
C ALA A 233 -25.63 24.43 -18.89
N TYR A 234 -26.15 23.35 -18.29
CA TYR A 234 -26.68 23.32 -16.93
C TYR A 234 -25.88 22.38 -16.03
N ALA A 235 -25.72 22.76 -14.76
CA ALA A 235 -24.99 21.94 -13.78
C ALA A 235 -25.88 20.86 -13.12
N TYR A 236 -27.20 21.08 -13.10
CA TYR A 236 -28.18 20.15 -12.51
C TYR A 236 -29.29 19.83 -13.52
N THR A 237 -29.34 18.58 -13.96
CA THR A 237 -30.29 18.09 -14.98
C THR A 237 -30.84 16.74 -14.51
N PRO A 238 -31.86 16.72 -13.63
CA PRO A 238 -32.33 15.48 -13.01
C PRO A 238 -33.16 14.58 -13.94
N ASP A 239 -33.73 15.15 -15.01
CA ASP A 239 -34.43 14.42 -16.06
C ASP A 239 -34.18 15.09 -17.43
N GLU A 240 -34.69 14.49 -18.50
CA GLU A 240 -34.54 14.98 -19.88
C GLU A 240 -35.41 16.23 -20.18
N LYS A 241 -36.23 16.70 -19.24
CA LYS A 241 -37.13 17.83 -19.45
C LYS A 241 -36.40 19.15 -19.16
N PRO A 242 -36.33 20.09 -20.12
CA PRO A 242 -35.71 21.40 -19.93
C PRO A 242 -36.15 22.17 -18.69
N GLU A 243 -37.43 22.03 -18.32
CA GLU A 243 -38.03 22.71 -17.18
C GLU A 243 -37.39 22.31 -15.84
N SER A 244 -36.85 21.10 -15.74
CA SER A 244 -36.22 20.58 -14.52
C SER A 244 -34.77 21.03 -14.36
N TRP A 245 -34.14 21.52 -15.44
CA TRP A 245 -32.73 21.90 -15.47
C TRP A 245 -32.48 23.20 -14.71
N LYS A 246 -31.47 23.20 -13.84
CA LYS A 246 -31.12 24.35 -13.00
C LYS A 246 -29.62 24.60 -13.01
N LEU A 247 -29.22 25.77 -12.51
CA LEU A 247 -27.83 26.21 -12.42
C LEU A 247 -27.13 26.30 -13.79
N ARG A 248 -27.54 27.30 -14.59
CA ARG A 248 -26.97 27.57 -15.91
C ARG A 248 -25.50 28.00 -15.83
N LEU A 249 -24.62 27.17 -16.38
CA LEU A 249 -23.16 27.36 -16.45
C LEU A 249 -22.74 28.36 -17.53
N TRP A 250 -23.51 28.45 -18.63
CA TRP A 250 -23.20 29.34 -19.75
C TRP A 250 -23.77 30.74 -19.51
N GLU A 251 -22.98 31.79 -19.80
CA GLU A 251 -23.46 33.17 -19.71
C GLU A 251 -24.44 33.49 -20.84
N ASN A 252 -24.11 33.06 -22.06
CA ASN A 252 -24.98 33.03 -23.24
C ASN A 252 -24.40 32.05 -24.28
N PRO A 253 -25.14 31.66 -25.33
CA PRO A 253 -24.66 30.71 -26.35
C PRO A 253 -23.39 31.17 -27.08
N SER A 254 -23.15 32.49 -27.17
CA SER A 254 -21.97 33.04 -27.86
C SER A 254 -20.70 33.12 -27.01
N LYS A 255 -20.84 33.27 -25.68
CA LYS A 255 -19.73 33.42 -24.73
C LYS A 255 -19.41 32.13 -23.98
N GLY A 256 -20.32 31.15 -24.00
CA GLY A 256 -20.16 29.89 -23.28
C GLY A 256 -19.96 30.11 -21.78
N ILE A 257 -19.03 29.36 -21.20
CA ILE A 257 -18.75 29.35 -19.76
C ILE A 257 -17.81 30.49 -19.39
N THR A 258 -18.21 31.33 -18.42
CA THR A 258 -17.38 32.45 -17.93
C THR A 258 -17.16 32.37 -16.42
N LYS A 259 -16.04 32.92 -15.94
CA LYS A 259 -15.73 32.98 -14.51
C LYS A 259 -16.84 33.64 -13.69
N ASN A 260 -17.39 34.75 -14.20
CA ASN A 260 -18.47 35.47 -13.52
C ASN A 260 -19.74 34.61 -13.42
N GLN A 261 -20.07 33.87 -14.48
CA GLN A 261 -21.22 32.98 -14.45
C GLN A 261 -21.03 31.83 -13.47
N LEU A 262 -19.87 31.17 -13.47
CA LEU A 262 -19.56 30.12 -12.50
C LEU A 262 -19.60 30.61 -11.05
N GLN A 263 -19.14 31.83 -10.77
CA GLN A 263 -19.23 32.45 -9.44
C GLN A 263 -20.68 32.68 -9.01
N LYS A 264 -21.55 33.13 -9.92
CA LYS A 264 -23.00 33.26 -9.65
C LYS A 264 -23.63 31.90 -9.36
N VAL A 265 -23.32 30.89 -10.19
CA VAL A 265 -23.81 29.51 -10.02
C VAL A 265 -23.39 28.94 -8.67
N ALA A 266 -22.12 29.12 -8.28
CA ALA A 266 -21.62 28.68 -6.99
C ALA A 266 -22.29 29.39 -5.80
N ALA A 267 -22.71 30.66 -5.96
CA ALA A 267 -23.39 31.42 -4.92
C ALA A 267 -24.82 30.92 -4.64
N TYR A 268 -25.52 30.34 -5.62
CA TYR A 268 -26.82 29.70 -5.40
C TYR A 268 -26.75 28.50 -4.43
N LEU A 269 -25.58 27.88 -4.31
CA LEU A 269 -25.32 26.77 -3.38
C LEU A 269 -24.93 27.23 -1.97
N SER A 270 -24.90 28.55 -1.73
CA SER A 270 -24.66 29.10 -0.39
C SER A 270 -25.93 29.07 0.47
N PRO A 271 -25.81 29.08 1.82
CA PRO A 271 -26.96 29.11 2.73
C PRO A 271 -27.89 30.30 2.50
N GLY A 272 -27.37 31.42 1.97
CA GLY A 272 -28.12 32.63 1.64
C GLY A 272 -28.66 32.68 0.20
N GLY A 273 -28.29 31.72 -0.66
CA GLY A 273 -28.60 31.79 -2.09
C GLY A 273 -27.86 32.92 -2.82
N TYR A 274 -28.10 33.06 -4.12
CA TYR A 274 -27.58 34.20 -4.88
C TYR A 274 -28.58 35.35 -4.80
N ARG A 275 -28.19 36.46 -4.18
CA ARG A 275 -29.07 37.63 -3.95
C ARG A 275 -30.37 37.31 -3.19
N GLY A 276 -30.36 36.27 -2.34
CA GLY A 276 -31.54 35.80 -1.62
C GLY A 276 -32.34 34.72 -2.34
N ASP A 277 -32.09 34.50 -3.63
CA ASP A 277 -32.74 33.45 -4.41
C ASP A 277 -32.04 32.11 -4.19
N LYS A 278 -32.82 31.09 -3.84
CA LYS A 278 -32.33 29.73 -3.57
C LYS A 278 -32.80 28.76 -4.65
N VAL A 279 -31.88 27.91 -5.08
CA VAL A 279 -32.18 26.83 -6.02
C VAL A 279 -32.37 25.54 -5.23
N VAL A 280 -33.53 24.93 -5.37
CA VAL A 280 -33.83 23.63 -4.74
C VAL A 280 -33.26 22.51 -5.62
N ILE A 281 -32.37 21.72 -5.05
CA ILE A 281 -31.67 20.58 -5.67
C ILE A 281 -31.85 19.38 -4.75
N LEU A 282 -32.03 18.19 -5.32
CA LEU A 282 -32.06 16.95 -4.55
C LEU A 282 -30.76 16.76 -3.78
N LYS A 283 -30.86 16.30 -2.53
CA LYS A 283 -29.69 16.20 -1.63
C LYS A 283 -28.64 15.25 -2.20
N GLU A 284 -29.10 14.22 -2.89
CA GLU A 284 -28.34 13.15 -3.53
C GLU A 284 -27.54 13.68 -4.74
N SER A 285 -28.04 14.69 -5.44
CA SER A 285 -27.39 15.25 -6.64
C SER A 285 -26.43 16.40 -6.34
N LEU A 286 -26.47 16.97 -5.13
CA LEU A 286 -25.60 18.08 -4.72
C LEU A 286 -24.09 17.79 -4.90
N PRO A 287 -23.55 16.60 -4.57
CA PRO A 287 -22.14 16.30 -4.76
C PRO A 287 -21.70 16.38 -6.23
N VAL A 288 -22.46 15.73 -7.13
CA VAL A 288 -22.20 15.69 -8.57
C VAL A 288 -22.27 17.09 -9.18
N VAL A 289 -23.27 17.88 -8.79
CA VAL A 289 -23.42 19.28 -9.22
C VAL A 289 -22.20 20.12 -8.81
N LYS A 290 -21.73 19.99 -7.57
CA LYS A 290 -20.53 20.71 -7.09
C LYS A 290 -19.27 20.28 -7.84
N GLN A 291 -19.12 18.98 -8.12
CA GLN A 291 -17.99 18.45 -8.89
C GLN A 291 -17.96 19.02 -10.31
N ARG A 292 -19.10 19.05 -11.00
CA ARG A 292 -19.22 19.62 -12.34
C ARG A 292 -18.84 21.09 -12.36
N ILE A 293 -19.31 21.89 -11.40
CA ILE A 293 -18.94 23.31 -11.29
C ILE A 293 -17.44 23.49 -11.04
N ARG A 294 -16.81 22.66 -10.18
CA ARG A 294 -15.35 22.68 -9.96
C ARG A 294 -14.56 22.36 -11.21
N ALA A 295 -14.98 21.36 -11.98
CA ALA A 295 -14.32 20.98 -13.23
C ALA A 295 -14.28 22.15 -14.21
N GLU A 296 -15.38 22.90 -14.33
CA GLU A 296 -15.43 24.09 -15.19
C GLU A 296 -14.55 25.24 -14.68
N PHE A 297 -14.44 25.44 -13.36
CA PHE A 297 -13.46 26.40 -12.80
C PHE A 297 -12.02 26.01 -13.18
N ARG A 298 -11.68 24.73 -13.11
CA ARG A 298 -10.35 24.21 -13.46
C ARG A 298 -10.04 24.35 -14.95
N LYS A 299 -11.01 24.09 -15.83
CA LYS A 299 -10.87 24.31 -17.29
C LYS A 299 -10.56 25.78 -17.63
N LEU A 300 -11.03 26.73 -16.82
CA LEU A 300 -10.69 28.15 -16.95
C LEU A 300 -9.34 28.53 -16.30
N GLY A 301 -8.55 27.56 -15.82
CA GLY A 301 -7.26 27.78 -15.18
C GLY A 301 -7.35 28.46 -13.81
N ILE A 302 -8.49 28.34 -13.12
CA ILE A 302 -8.70 28.96 -11.81
C ILE A 302 -8.24 27.99 -10.72
N ASP A 303 -7.30 28.43 -9.90
CA ASP A 303 -6.77 27.68 -8.76
C ASP A 303 -7.87 27.29 -7.75
N ASP A 304 -7.73 26.10 -7.15
CA ASP A 304 -8.69 25.54 -6.19
C ASP A 304 -8.89 26.46 -4.95
N GLY A 305 -7.85 27.21 -4.56
CA GLY A 305 -7.91 28.23 -3.51
C GLY A 305 -8.73 29.48 -3.88
N ALA A 306 -9.01 29.70 -5.16
CA ALA A 306 -9.87 30.77 -5.67
C ALA A 306 -11.32 30.31 -5.93
N ILE A 307 -11.62 29.00 -5.84
CA ILE A 307 -12.98 28.46 -5.98
C ILE A 307 -13.82 28.85 -4.76
N PRO A 308 -15.08 29.31 -4.91
CA PRO A 308 -15.94 29.69 -3.79
C PRO A 308 -16.13 28.57 -2.74
N LYS A 309 -16.07 28.92 -1.45
CA LYS A 309 -16.13 27.98 -0.31
C LYS A 309 -17.24 26.93 -0.37
N TRP A 310 -18.41 27.27 -0.91
CA TRP A 310 -19.60 26.40 -0.94
C TRP A 310 -19.50 25.28 -2.00
N VAL A 311 -18.62 25.47 -2.98
CA VAL A 311 -18.34 24.54 -4.08
C VAL A 311 -16.93 23.96 -3.96
N ARG A 312 -16.03 24.65 -3.27
CA ARG A 312 -14.69 24.17 -2.93
C ARG A 312 -14.78 22.85 -2.18
N GLU A 313 -13.89 21.95 -2.54
CA GLU A 313 -13.69 20.67 -1.87
C GLU A 313 -13.20 20.95 -0.44
N THR A 314 -13.91 20.43 0.56
CA THR A 314 -13.39 20.38 1.93
C THR A 314 -12.48 19.17 2.06
N ASP A 315 -11.56 19.19 3.03
CA ASP A 315 -10.67 18.04 3.30
C ASP A 315 -11.48 16.74 3.55
N GLU A 316 -12.70 16.85 4.09
CA GLU A 316 -13.65 15.74 4.24
C GLU A 316 -14.21 15.19 2.92
N THR A 317 -14.39 16.03 1.89
CA THR A 317 -14.82 15.56 0.55
C THR A 317 -13.64 15.03 -0.26
N ARG A 318 -12.43 15.53 -0.03
CA ARG A 318 -11.18 14.96 -0.57
C ARG A 318 -11.00 13.52 -0.10
N SER A 319 -11.26 13.22 1.18
CA SER A 319 -11.23 11.84 1.71
C SER A 319 -12.28 10.93 1.08
N LYS A 320 -13.52 11.42 0.86
CA LYS A 320 -14.58 10.62 0.21
C LYS A 320 -14.43 10.45 -1.30
N ILE A 321 -13.74 11.37 -1.97
CA ILE A 321 -13.41 11.25 -3.40
C ILE A 321 -12.19 10.35 -3.58
N GLN A 322 -11.29 10.26 -2.58
CA GLN A 322 -10.20 9.30 -2.55
C GLN A 322 -10.69 7.84 -2.47
N GLU A 323 -11.81 7.56 -1.80
CA GLU A 323 -12.50 6.26 -1.86
C GLU A 323 -13.03 5.94 -3.27
N SER A 324 -13.19 6.93 -4.16
CA SER A 324 -13.66 6.74 -5.54
C SER A 324 -12.56 6.83 -6.62
N CYS A 325 -11.31 7.03 -6.23
CA CYS A 325 -10.14 6.98 -7.12
C CYS A 325 -9.28 5.76 -6.82
N GLU A 326 -9.93 4.60 -6.70
CA GLU A 326 -9.26 3.30 -6.66
C GLU A 326 -9.06 2.78 -8.08
N ILE A 327 -7.95 3.17 -8.71
CA ILE A 327 -7.56 2.61 -10.01
C ILE A 327 -6.78 1.33 -9.75
N ASP A 328 -7.22 0.21 -10.33
CA ASP A 328 -6.49 -1.06 -10.31
C ASP A 328 -5.07 -0.87 -10.83
N ILE A 329 -4.11 -1.54 -10.19
CA ILE A 329 -2.73 -1.55 -10.67
C ILE A 329 -2.68 -2.69 -11.67
N GLN A 330 -2.24 -2.41 -12.90
CA GLN A 330 -2.05 -3.43 -13.92
C GLN A 330 -1.22 -4.58 -13.35
N GLU A 331 -1.70 -5.82 -13.51
CA GLU A 331 -0.94 -7.00 -13.17
C GLU A 331 0.42 -6.97 -13.86
N VAL A 332 1.43 -7.56 -13.21
CA VAL A 332 2.75 -7.65 -13.82
C VAL A 332 2.68 -8.51 -15.07
N THR A 333 2.91 -7.90 -16.24
CA THR A 333 2.95 -8.59 -17.52
C THR A 333 4.39 -8.87 -17.95
N LYS A 334 4.57 -9.95 -18.71
CA LYS A 334 5.86 -10.29 -19.33
C LYS A 334 6.36 -9.16 -20.24
N GLU A 335 5.44 -8.52 -20.95
CA GLU A 335 5.72 -7.36 -21.82
C GLU A 335 6.13 -6.12 -21.03
N GLY A 336 5.49 -5.86 -19.88
CA GLY A 336 5.86 -4.79 -18.96
C GLY A 336 7.29 -4.97 -18.45
N ILE A 337 7.62 -6.16 -17.95
CA ILE A 337 9.00 -6.49 -17.51
C ILE A 337 9.99 -6.32 -18.68
N ALA A 338 9.63 -6.77 -19.89
CA ALA A 338 10.45 -6.59 -21.08
C ALA A 338 10.65 -5.11 -21.46
N LYS A 339 9.75 -4.20 -21.06
CA LYS A 339 9.91 -2.74 -21.18
C LYS A 339 10.60 -2.10 -19.98
N GLY A 340 10.90 -2.87 -18.93
CA GLY A 340 11.48 -2.37 -17.68
C GLY A 340 10.45 -1.70 -16.77
N ILE A 341 9.17 -2.03 -16.92
CA ILE A 341 8.05 -1.48 -16.17
C ILE A 341 7.59 -2.55 -15.18
N VAL A 342 7.79 -2.31 -13.90
CA VAL A 342 7.52 -3.31 -12.85
C VAL A 342 6.64 -2.70 -11.76
N PRO A 343 5.38 -3.15 -11.61
CA PRO A 343 4.54 -2.77 -10.49
C PRO A 343 5.14 -3.27 -9.17
N ILE A 344 5.19 -2.40 -8.17
CA ILE A 344 5.68 -2.72 -6.83
C ILE A 344 4.70 -2.26 -5.75
N ARG A 345 4.70 -2.98 -4.63
CA ARG A 345 4.22 -2.47 -3.35
C ARG A 345 5.36 -1.72 -2.68
N ILE A 346 5.11 -0.51 -2.21
CA ILE A 346 6.09 0.32 -1.51
C ILE A 346 6.06 -0.01 -0.01
N ILE A 347 4.86 0.02 0.58
CA ILE A 347 4.65 -0.21 2.01
C ILE A 347 3.18 -0.61 2.29
N SER A 348 2.99 -1.48 3.29
CA SER A 348 1.69 -1.88 3.81
C SER A 348 1.38 -1.21 5.16
N PRO A 349 0.10 -0.96 5.48
CA PRO A 349 -0.31 -0.54 6.81
C PRO A 349 -0.08 -1.68 7.82
N GLY A 350 0.06 -1.31 9.10
CA GLY A 350 0.21 -2.28 10.19
C GLY A 350 1.65 -2.53 10.64
N PHE A 351 1.88 -3.68 11.28
CA PHE A 351 3.19 -4.02 11.82
C PHE A 351 4.23 -4.27 10.74
N ASN A 352 5.44 -3.78 11.00
CA ASN A 352 6.63 -4.20 10.29
C ASN A 352 7.02 -5.63 10.73
N THR A 353 7.86 -6.33 9.96
CA THR A 353 8.21 -7.76 10.21
C THR A 353 8.72 -8.03 11.63
N SER A 354 9.47 -7.08 12.21
CA SER A 354 10.00 -7.18 13.59
C SER A 354 9.01 -6.77 14.69
N LYS A 355 7.82 -6.30 14.34
CA LYS A 355 6.82 -5.62 15.20
C LYS A 355 7.31 -4.36 15.94
N GLY A 356 8.54 -3.90 15.70
CA GLY A 356 9.11 -2.69 16.28
C GLY A 356 8.53 -1.37 15.75
N ARG A 357 7.84 -1.40 14.60
CA ARG A 357 7.12 -0.26 14.03
C ARG A 357 5.72 -0.67 13.58
N TYR A 358 4.77 0.26 13.70
CA TYR A 358 3.41 0.12 13.18
C TYR A 358 3.11 1.31 12.27
N TYR A 359 2.75 1.08 11.01
CA TYR A 359 2.47 2.12 10.03
C TYR A 359 0.98 2.45 9.99
N SER A 360 0.64 3.72 10.25
CA SER A 360 -0.73 4.21 10.16
C SER A 360 -1.18 4.35 8.70
N GLU A 361 -2.48 4.39 8.45
CA GLU A 361 -3.03 4.72 7.13
C GLU A 361 -2.51 6.06 6.59
N GLN A 362 -2.29 7.02 7.49
CA GLN A 362 -1.75 8.33 7.10
C GLN A 362 -0.30 8.19 6.60
N ALA A 363 0.52 7.36 7.24
CA ALA A 363 1.87 7.07 6.75
C ALA A 363 1.86 6.42 5.35
N ILE A 364 0.87 5.58 5.06
CA ILE A 364 0.69 4.99 3.72
C ILE A 364 0.29 6.05 2.69
N LYS A 365 -0.66 6.93 3.04
CA LYS A 365 -1.06 8.06 2.17
C LYS A 365 0.12 8.99 1.90
N ASP A 366 0.92 9.29 2.92
CA ASP A 366 2.12 10.09 2.77
C ASP A 366 3.14 9.39 1.85
N ALA A 367 3.36 8.08 2.01
CA ALA A 367 4.25 7.30 1.14
C ALA A 367 3.83 7.37 -0.34
N ALA A 368 2.53 7.19 -0.61
CA ALA A 368 1.98 7.26 -1.96
C ALA A 368 2.17 8.64 -2.63
N VAL A 369 2.37 9.71 -1.87
CA VAL A 369 2.63 11.06 -2.41
C VAL A 369 4.12 11.39 -2.43
N LEU A 370 4.87 10.97 -1.43
CA LEU A 370 6.27 11.37 -1.24
C LEU A 370 7.22 10.68 -2.19
N PHE A 371 6.94 9.42 -2.56
CA PHE A 371 7.87 8.61 -3.33
C PHE A 371 7.65 8.68 -4.85
N ASP A 372 6.69 9.49 -5.34
CA ASP A 372 6.58 9.73 -6.78
C ASP A 372 7.83 10.44 -7.31
N GLY A 373 8.46 9.87 -8.33
CA GLY A 373 9.75 10.30 -8.86
C GLY A 373 10.96 9.96 -7.97
N ALA A 374 10.79 9.16 -6.91
CA ALA A 374 11.92 8.75 -6.07
C ALA A 374 12.87 7.80 -6.80
N LYS A 375 14.17 7.91 -6.48
CA LYS A 375 15.17 6.96 -6.96
C LYS A 375 15.08 5.67 -6.16
N MET A 376 15.36 4.56 -6.84
CA MET A 376 15.43 3.23 -6.25
C MET A 376 16.84 2.68 -6.41
N TYR A 377 17.44 2.22 -5.31
CA TYR A 377 18.77 1.63 -5.32
C TYR A 377 18.74 0.12 -5.12
N ALA A 378 19.79 -0.56 -5.58
CA ALA A 378 20.06 -1.95 -5.21
C ALA A 378 20.64 -1.97 -3.80
N ASP A 379 19.95 -2.70 -2.92
CA ASP A 379 20.23 -2.85 -1.50
C ASP A 379 20.12 -1.55 -0.68
N HIS A 380 19.70 -1.69 0.57
CA HIS A 380 19.62 -0.58 1.51
C HIS A 380 21.04 -0.22 1.99
N PRO A 381 21.39 1.06 2.13
CA PRO A 381 22.70 1.46 2.61
C PRO A 381 22.83 1.08 4.08
N THR A 382 24.05 0.75 4.48
CA THR A 382 24.37 0.64 5.90
C THR A 382 24.33 2.02 6.56
N GLU A 383 24.18 2.07 7.89
CA GLU A 383 24.20 3.35 8.64
C GLU A 383 25.49 4.15 8.42
N THR A 384 26.60 3.47 8.13
CA THR A 384 27.89 4.13 7.87
C THR A 384 27.86 4.80 6.50
N GLU A 385 27.41 4.09 5.47
CA GLU A 385 27.28 4.64 4.11
C GLU A 385 26.27 5.78 4.04
N GLU A 386 25.17 5.70 4.80
CA GLU A 386 24.18 6.77 4.88
C GLU A 386 24.76 8.07 5.47
N LYS A 387 25.70 7.96 6.42
CA LYS A 387 26.41 9.11 7.00
C LYS A 387 27.51 9.64 6.08
N GLU A 388 28.26 8.75 5.45
CA GLU A 388 29.43 9.11 4.64
C GLU A 388 29.05 9.54 3.22
N LYS A 389 27.97 9.00 2.66
CA LYS A 389 27.53 9.21 1.29
C LYS A 389 25.99 9.19 1.15
N PRO A 390 25.29 10.15 1.76
CA PRO A 390 23.82 10.21 1.75
C PRO A 390 23.22 10.31 0.35
N GLU A 391 23.96 10.85 -0.63
CA GLU A 391 23.55 10.96 -2.03
C GLU A 391 23.60 9.63 -2.81
N ARG A 392 24.15 8.57 -2.20
CA ARG A 392 24.31 7.21 -2.75
C ARG A 392 25.15 7.18 -4.03
N SER A 393 25.34 5.98 -4.59
CA SER A 393 26.08 5.78 -5.83
C SER A 393 25.15 5.76 -7.04
N ILE A 394 25.57 6.39 -8.15
CA ILE A 394 24.89 6.21 -9.43
C ILE A 394 24.95 4.76 -9.94
N ARG A 395 25.94 3.98 -9.50
CA ARG A 395 26.06 2.56 -9.86
C ARG A 395 24.94 1.71 -9.26
N ASP A 396 24.46 2.12 -8.10
CA ASP A 396 23.46 1.39 -7.35
C ASP A 396 22.05 1.88 -7.71
N TRP A 397 21.92 2.98 -8.46
CA TRP A 397 20.63 3.49 -8.94
C TRP A 397 20.12 2.59 -10.06
N VAL A 398 19.10 1.80 -9.76
CA VAL A 398 18.59 0.73 -10.63
C VAL A 398 17.20 0.98 -11.20
N ALA A 399 16.44 1.90 -10.59
CA ALA A 399 15.13 2.29 -11.09
C ALA A 399 14.69 3.68 -10.60
N THR A 400 13.65 4.23 -11.23
CA THR A 400 12.92 5.40 -10.74
C THR A 400 11.45 5.02 -10.56
N LEU A 401 10.86 5.43 -9.44
CA LEU A 401 9.48 5.14 -9.12
C LEU A 401 8.56 6.22 -9.69
N HIS A 402 7.46 5.79 -10.31
CA HIS A 402 6.44 6.65 -10.90
C HIS A 402 5.03 6.15 -10.57
N GLU A 403 4.03 6.99 -10.79
CA GLU A 403 2.61 6.62 -10.70
C GLU A 403 2.25 6.01 -9.34
N THR A 404 2.79 6.59 -8.26
CA THR A 404 2.54 6.10 -6.91
C THR A 404 1.13 6.44 -6.46
N LYS A 405 0.47 5.48 -5.81
CA LYS A 405 -0.92 5.62 -5.34
C LYS A 405 -1.20 4.71 -4.16
N VAL A 406 -2.39 4.85 -3.58
CA VAL A 406 -2.93 3.89 -2.60
C VAL A 406 -3.80 2.89 -3.36
N SER A 407 -3.55 1.60 -3.16
CA SER A 407 -4.33 0.50 -3.73
C SER A 407 -5.64 0.28 -2.96
N LYS A 408 -6.60 -0.46 -3.55
CA LYS A 408 -7.84 -0.93 -2.91
C LYS A 408 -7.59 -1.68 -1.59
N ALA A 409 -6.49 -2.42 -1.53
CA ALA A 409 -6.08 -3.17 -0.34
C ALA A 409 -5.44 -2.28 0.75
N GLY A 410 -5.44 -0.95 0.59
CA GLY A 410 -4.88 -0.01 1.56
C GLY A 410 -3.35 0.10 1.54
N ASN A 411 -2.66 -0.53 0.59
CA ASN A 411 -1.20 -0.45 0.43
C ASN A 411 -0.77 0.77 -0.39
N ALA A 412 0.41 1.33 -0.12
CA ALA A 412 1.07 2.26 -1.05
C ALA A 412 1.81 1.45 -2.12
N VAL A 413 1.59 1.82 -3.38
CA VAL A 413 2.07 1.11 -4.56
C VAL A 413 2.63 2.08 -5.58
N GLY A 414 3.38 1.59 -6.56
CA GLY A 414 3.87 2.39 -7.68
C GLY A 414 4.47 1.54 -8.80
N ILE A 415 4.93 2.21 -9.85
CA ILE A 415 5.54 1.59 -11.03
C ILE A 415 7.04 1.91 -11.04
N ALA A 416 7.86 0.88 -10.90
CA ALA A 416 9.31 0.99 -10.99
C ALA A 416 9.76 0.94 -12.46
N HIS A 417 10.38 2.01 -12.94
CA HIS A 417 11.02 2.09 -14.25
C HIS A 417 12.48 1.67 -14.11
N ILE A 418 12.76 0.41 -14.42
CA ILE A 418 14.08 -0.21 -14.29
C ILE A 418 15.01 0.34 -15.38
N ASN A 419 16.11 0.96 -14.96
CA ASN A 419 17.15 1.48 -15.85
C ASN A 419 18.40 0.57 -15.90
N ALA A 420 18.52 -0.38 -14.98
CA ALA A 420 19.63 -1.33 -14.89
C ALA A 420 19.32 -2.66 -15.60
N GLY A 421 20.08 -2.98 -16.66
CA GLY A 421 19.87 -4.19 -17.46
C GLY A 421 19.99 -5.49 -16.67
N TRP A 422 20.98 -5.60 -15.79
CA TRP A 422 21.20 -6.80 -14.96
C TRP A 422 20.01 -7.07 -14.01
N LEU A 423 19.41 -6.02 -13.43
CA LEU A 423 18.27 -6.17 -12.53
C LEU A 423 17.03 -6.58 -13.31
N LYS A 424 16.84 -6.02 -14.51
CA LYS A 424 15.75 -6.40 -15.41
C LYS A 424 15.81 -7.88 -15.78
N GLU A 425 16.99 -8.42 -16.12
CA GLU A 425 17.19 -9.85 -16.39
C GLU A 425 16.87 -10.72 -15.16
N LYS A 426 17.28 -10.26 -13.96
CA LYS A 426 16.95 -10.93 -12.70
C LYS A 426 15.45 -10.95 -12.43
N ILE A 427 14.77 -9.81 -12.60
CA ILE A 427 13.31 -9.69 -12.43
C ILE A 427 12.57 -10.59 -13.42
N GLN A 428 13.01 -10.62 -14.68
CA GLN A 428 12.44 -11.52 -15.69
C GLN A 428 12.59 -12.98 -15.28
N SER A 429 13.78 -13.37 -14.81
CA SER A 429 14.04 -14.73 -14.34
C SER A 429 13.15 -15.08 -13.14
N LEU A 430 13.01 -14.18 -12.17
CA LEU A 430 12.13 -14.39 -11.00
C LEU A 430 10.66 -14.48 -11.38
N PHE A 431 10.22 -13.67 -12.35
CA PHE A 431 8.86 -13.72 -12.86
C PHE A 431 8.55 -15.05 -13.55
N GLU A 432 9.46 -15.54 -14.40
CA GLU A 432 9.33 -16.83 -15.09
C GLU A 432 9.32 -18.02 -14.11
N LEU A 433 10.00 -17.89 -12.97
CA LEU A 433 9.98 -18.87 -11.88
C LEU A 433 8.75 -18.75 -10.96
N GLY A 434 8.00 -17.65 -11.04
CA GLY A 434 6.89 -17.36 -10.12
C GLY A 434 7.32 -16.79 -8.75
N ASP A 435 8.60 -16.46 -8.60
CA ASP A 435 9.24 -16.04 -7.34
C ASP A 435 9.42 -14.52 -7.23
N LEU A 436 8.82 -13.73 -8.13
CA LEU A 436 9.02 -12.27 -8.16
C LEU A 436 8.61 -11.59 -6.84
N GLN A 437 7.59 -12.12 -6.17
CA GLN A 437 7.10 -11.68 -4.86
C GLN A 437 8.15 -11.74 -3.74
N HIS A 438 9.21 -12.56 -3.91
CA HIS A 438 10.31 -12.64 -2.95
C HIS A 438 11.32 -11.50 -3.10
N LEU A 439 11.25 -10.72 -4.18
CA LEU A 439 12.07 -9.52 -4.31
C LEU A 439 11.41 -8.38 -3.52
N GLY A 440 11.96 -8.09 -2.34
CA GLY A 440 11.44 -7.07 -1.45
C GLY A 440 11.70 -5.64 -1.91
N THR A 441 10.90 -4.70 -1.40
CA THR A 441 11.16 -3.26 -1.49
C THR A 441 11.17 -2.63 -0.10
N SER A 442 12.07 -1.67 0.12
CA SER A 442 12.26 -1.03 1.42
C SER A 442 12.32 0.49 1.29
N ILE A 443 11.61 1.19 2.14
CA ILE A 443 11.61 2.66 2.16
C ILE A 443 12.76 3.20 3.00
N ASN A 444 13.44 4.23 2.49
CA ASN A 444 14.28 5.11 3.28
C ASN A 444 13.63 6.50 3.35
N ALA A 445 13.05 6.81 4.50
CA ALA A 445 12.42 8.10 4.77
C ALA A 445 12.39 8.41 6.27
N VAL A 446 12.14 9.68 6.57
CA VAL A 446 11.98 10.16 7.94
C VAL A 446 10.50 10.13 8.31
N GLY A 447 10.15 9.38 9.35
CA GLY A 447 8.79 9.29 9.88
C GLY A 447 8.61 10.08 11.18
N LYS A 448 7.38 10.49 11.46
CA LYS A 448 6.95 10.94 12.79
C LYS A 448 6.49 9.73 13.58
N GLY A 449 7.17 9.44 14.68
CA GLY A 449 6.93 8.24 15.46
C GLY A 449 6.63 8.54 16.92
N THR A 450 5.61 7.90 17.48
CA THR A 450 5.30 7.90 18.92
C THR A 450 5.42 6.48 19.46
N SER A 451 6.12 6.29 20.60
CA SER A 451 6.18 4.98 21.23
C SER A 451 4.85 4.64 21.92
N GLN A 452 4.26 3.50 21.57
CA GLN A 452 3.00 3.02 22.12
C GLN A 452 2.98 1.48 22.17
N THR A 453 2.11 0.90 22.99
CA THR A 453 1.81 -0.53 22.92
C THR A 453 0.59 -0.73 22.03
N ILE A 454 0.73 -1.47 20.94
CA ILE A 454 -0.34 -1.85 20.01
C ILE A 454 -0.39 -3.38 20.01
N GLU A 455 -1.58 -3.97 20.17
CA GLU A 455 -1.77 -5.43 20.16
C GLU A 455 -0.79 -6.21 21.08
N GLY A 456 -0.49 -5.65 22.26
CA GLY A 456 0.43 -6.25 23.24
C GLY A 456 1.94 -6.08 22.94
N HIS A 457 2.31 -5.49 21.80
CA HIS A 457 3.70 -5.24 21.42
C HIS A 457 4.10 -3.78 21.66
N LYS A 458 5.22 -3.56 22.36
CA LYS A 458 5.82 -2.22 22.48
C LYS A 458 6.41 -1.83 21.12
N THR A 459 5.78 -0.87 20.46
CA THR A 459 6.09 -0.50 19.08
C THR A 459 6.21 1.02 18.93
N THR A 460 6.73 1.47 17.79
CA THR A 460 6.70 2.88 17.40
C THR A 460 5.60 3.06 16.36
N LEU A 461 4.52 3.75 16.73
CA LEU A 461 3.46 4.15 15.81
C LEU A 461 4.01 5.24 14.88
N VAL A 462 4.13 4.94 13.61
CA VAL A 462 4.50 5.88 12.56
C VAL A 462 3.22 6.57 12.09
N GLU A 463 3.02 7.80 12.57
CA GLU A 463 1.80 8.59 12.34
C GLU A 463 1.78 9.27 10.97
N GLY A 464 2.95 9.46 10.37
CA GLY A 464 3.11 10.06 9.05
C GLY A 464 4.55 10.07 8.60
N LEU A 465 4.76 10.31 7.31
CA LEU A 465 6.08 10.43 6.69
C LEU A 465 6.35 11.89 6.32
N VAL A 466 7.62 12.28 6.41
CA VAL A 466 8.06 13.65 6.14
C VAL A 466 9.01 13.62 4.95
N ARG A 467 8.82 14.59 4.05
CA ARG A 467 9.70 14.76 2.90
C ARG A 467 11.13 14.99 3.37
N SER A 468 12.05 14.15 2.89
CA SER A 468 13.48 14.24 3.15
C SER A 468 14.25 14.51 1.86
N THR A 469 15.44 15.09 1.97
CA THR A 469 16.33 15.40 0.83
C THR A 469 16.81 14.15 0.10
N PHE A 470 16.91 13.01 0.81
CA PHE A 470 17.50 11.76 0.28
C PHE A 470 16.55 10.54 0.35
N GLN A 471 15.24 10.78 0.25
CA GLN A 471 14.25 9.71 0.28
C GLN A 471 14.34 8.77 -0.94
N SER A 472 14.26 7.46 -0.70
CA SER A 472 14.38 6.41 -1.72
C SER A 472 13.54 5.18 -1.40
N VAL A 473 13.29 4.34 -2.41
CA VAL A 473 12.66 3.03 -2.26
C VAL A 473 13.57 2.00 -2.89
N ASP A 474 14.25 1.20 -2.07
CA ASP A 474 15.33 0.32 -2.53
C ASP A 474 14.82 -1.11 -2.76
N PHE A 475 15.35 -1.78 -3.78
CA PHE A 475 15.15 -3.22 -3.96
C PHE A 475 16.06 -3.96 -2.99
N VAL A 476 15.48 -4.86 -2.20
CA VAL A 476 16.17 -5.62 -1.15
C VAL A 476 15.81 -7.08 -1.24
N THR A 477 16.61 -7.94 -0.60
CA THR A 477 16.28 -9.36 -0.48
C THR A 477 15.05 -9.61 0.39
N GLU A 478 14.91 -8.87 1.49
CA GLU A 478 13.84 -9.06 2.49
C GLU A 478 13.27 -7.70 2.89
N ALA A 479 11.97 -7.52 2.73
CA ALA A 479 11.31 -6.26 3.06
C ALA A 479 10.87 -6.21 4.53
N GLY A 480 11.18 -5.09 5.19
CA GLY A 480 10.80 -4.88 6.58
C GLY A 480 9.38 -4.36 6.78
N ALA A 481 8.75 -3.78 5.75
CA ALA A 481 7.47 -3.06 5.84
C ALA A 481 6.42 -3.56 4.82
N GLY A 482 6.52 -4.84 4.42
CA GLY A 482 5.58 -5.47 3.49
C GLY A 482 5.75 -5.10 2.02
N GLY A 483 6.80 -4.36 1.66
CA GLY A 483 7.10 -4.00 0.27
C GLY A 483 7.57 -5.19 -0.57
N GLN A 484 7.11 -5.29 -1.82
CA GLN A 484 7.50 -6.39 -2.71
C GLN A 484 7.37 -5.99 -4.19
N ALA A 485 8.16 -6.62 -5.04
CA ALA A 485 8.02 -6.57 -6.49
C ALA A 485 7.00 -7.60 -6.95
N GLY A 486 6.20 -7.26 -7.97
CA GLY A 486 5.20 -8.18 -8.47
C GLY A 486 3.85 -8.04 -7.76
N LEU A 487 2.94 -7.25 -8.34
CA LEU A 487 1.54 -7.19 -7.90
C LEU A 487 0.69 -8.12 -8.77
N ARG A 488 -0.08 -9.01 -8.15
CA ARG A 488 -1.12 -9.86 -8.77
C ARG A 488 -2.48 -9.45 -8.23
N GLU A 489 -3.46 -9.26 -9.12
CA GLU A 489 -4.80 -8.78 -8.77
C GLU A 489 -5.62 -9.87 -8.09
N SER A 490 -5.30 -11.15 -8.37
CA SER A 490 -5.95 -12.31 -7.76
C SER A 490 -5.41 -12.70 -6.37
N ALA A 491 -4.43 -11.98 -5.84
CA ALA A 491 -4.00 -12.15 -4.46
C ALA A 491 -4.66 -11.06 -3.61
N ILE A 492 -5.84 -11.36 -3.07
CA ILE A 492 -6.11 -10.99 -1.67
C ILE A 492 -4.85 -11.43 -0.94
N ASP A 493 -4.08 -10.49 -0.38
CA ASP A 493 -2.88 -10.78 0.41
C ASP A 493 -3.23 -11.87 1.42
N SER A 494 -2.94 -13.10 1.03
CA SER A 494 -3.21 -14.31 1.78
C SER A 494 -1.88 -15.03 1.91
N VAL A 495 -0.90 -14.32 2.46
CA VAL A 495 0.32 -14.93 2.97
C VAL A 495 0.71 -14.21 4.27
N VAL A 496 0.16 -14.80 5.34
CA VAL A 496 0.71 -14.92 6.71
C VAL A 496 0.77 -13.65 7.56
N ASP A 497 -0.29 -13.43 8.34
CA ASP A 497 -0.17 -13.65 9.79
C ASP A 497 -1.51 -14.19 10.32
N ALA A 498 -1.48 -15.45 10.75
CA ALA A 498 -2.43 -15.93 11.74
C ALA A 498 -2.07 -15.24 13.07
N ASP A 499 -3.08 -14.90 13.86
CA ASP A 499 -3.02 -14.35 15.22
C ASP A 499 -2.84 -12.83 15.34
N LEU A 500 -3.97 -12.11 15.46
CA LEU A 500 -4.29 -11.09 16.48
C LEU A 500 -5.52 -10.25 16.02
N ILE A 501 -6.73 -10.71 16.36
CA ILE A 501 -7.88 -9.80 16.46
C ILE A 501 -7.93 -9.35 17.92
N ASP A 502 -7.66 -8.07 18.18
CA ASP A 502 -7.79 -7.48 19.51
C ASP A 502 -9.26 -7.50 19.98
N LEU A 503 -9.47 -8.04 21.17
CA LEU A 503 -10.74 -8.15 21.90
C LEU A 503 -11.45 -6.79 22.07
N ALA A 504 -10.69 -5.70 22.05
CA ALA A 504 -11.23 -4.34 22.15
C ALA A 504 -12.11 -3.97 20.95
N THR A 505 -11.71 -4.36 19.73
CA THR A 505 -12.38 -3.98 18.47
C THR A 505 -13.70 -4.73 18.28
N LEU A 506 -13.79 -5.98 18.78
CA LEU A 506 -15.02 -6.77 18.81
C LEU A 506 -16.07 -6.20 19.80
N ARG A 507 -15.63 -5.61 20.92
CA ARG A 507 -16.49 -5.02 21.96
C ARG A 507 -17.23 -3.76 21.50
N GLU A 508 -16.59 -2.93 20.70
CA GLU A 508 -17.23 -1.70 20.18
C GLU A 508 -18.19 -1.96 19.01
N ALA A 509 -17.85 -2.91 18.12
CA ALA A 509 -18.63 -3.14 16.91
C ALA A 509 -19.94 -3.92 17.17
N ARG A 510 -19.92 -4.89 18.10
CA ARG A 510 -21.05 -5.82 18.36
C ARG A 510 -21.10 -6.26 19.84
N PRO A 511 -21.54 -5.38 20.76
CA PRO A 511 -21.61 -5.69 22.19
C PRO A 511 -22.55 -6.88 22.49
N ASP A 512 -23.55 -7.11 21.63
CA ASP A 512 -24.48 -8.24 21.69
C ASP A 512 -23.78 -9.61 21.53
N LEU A 513 -22.81 -9.70 20.62
CA LEU A 513 -22.05 -10.92 20.38
C LEU A 513 -20.99 -11.13 21.46
N VAL A 514 -20.37 -10.06 21.96
CA VAL A 514 -19.40 -10.17 23.05
C VAL A 514 -20.06 -10.60 24.35
N GLU A 515 -21.24 -10.09 24.69
CA GLU A 515 -21.95 -10.51 25.90
C GLU A 515 -22.39 -11.99 25.82
N ALA A 516 -22.83 -12.46 24.65
CA ALA A 516 -23.15 -13.87 24.40
C ALA A 516 -21.90 -14.77 24.48
N ILE A 517 -20.77 -14.33 23.91
CA ILE A 517 -19.49 -15.04 23.96
C ILE A 517 -18.93 -15.05 25.38
N GLU A 518 -18.96 -13.93 26.10
CA GLU A 518 -18.49 -13.83 27.49
C GLU A 518 -19.34 -14.67 28.45
N ALA A 519 -20.65 -14.76 28.23
CA ALA A 519 -21.53 -15.65 28.98
C ALA A 519 -21.17 -17.13 28.71
N THR A 520 -20.97 -17.49 27.44
CA THR A 520 -20.58 -18.85 27.03
C THR A 520 -19.20 -19.23 27.56
N ILE A 521 -18.23 -18.32 27.48
CA ILE A 521 -16.87 -18.50 28.00
C ILE A 521 -16.88 -18.54 29.53
N ARG A 522 -17.68 -17.72 30.23
CA ARG A 522 -17.81 -17.83 31.70
C ARG A 522 -18.36 -19.18 32.13
N ASP A 523 -19.36 -19.69 31.41
CA ASP A 523 -19.96 -20.98 31.71
C ASP A 523 -18.99 -22.14 31.42
N GLN A 524 -18.23 -22.04 30.31
CA GLN A 524 -17.14 -22.98 30.00
C GLN A 524 -15.99 -22.90 31.01
N ILE A 525 -15.55 -21.71 31.41
CA ILE A 525 -14.51 -21.52 32.43
C ILE A 525 -15.00 -22.05 33.78
N GLN A 526 -16.23 -21.78 34.20
CA GLN A 526 -16.78 -22.35 35.44
C GLN A 526 -16.83 -23.87 35.38
N THR A 527 -17.20 -24.43 34.23
CA THR A 527 -17.25 -25.88 34.02
C THR A 527 -15.85 -26.50 34.07
N GLU A 528 -14.86 -25.88 33.41
CA GLU A 528 -13.48 -26.36 33.39
C GLU A 528 -12.73 -26.13 34.71
N VAL A 529 -12.97 -25.02 35.40
CA VAL A 529 -12.44 -24.78 36.76
C VAL A 529 -13.04 -25.79 37.73
N LYS A 530 -14.34 -26.09 37.64
CA LYS A 530 -14.98 -27.13 38.45
C LYS A 530 -14.38 -28.50 38.16
N LYS A 531 -14.20 -28.87 36.89
CA LYS A 531 -13.52 -30.12 36.51
C LYS A 531 -12.08 -30.18 37.03
N LYS A 532 -11.33 -29.08 37.00
CA LYS A 532 -9.98 -29.02 37.55
C LYS A 532 -9.96 -29.16 39.06
N MET A 533 -10.85 -28.46 39.77
CA MET A 533 -10.99 -28.61 41.23
C MET A 533 -11.40 -30.03 41.62
N ASP A 534 -12.33 -30.65 40.88
CA ASP A 534 -12.74 -32.04 41.09
C ASP A 534 -11.60 -33.02 40.79
N ALA A 535 -10.80 -32.76 39.75
CA ALA A 535 -9.61 -33.55 39.42
C ALA A 535 -8.50 -33.40 40.47
N GLU A 536 -8.27 -32.19 40.98
CA GLU A 536 -7.26 -31.89 42.00
C GLU A 536 -7.64 -32.48 43.37
N ALA A 537 -8.93 -32.43 43.72
CA ALA A 537 -9.46 -33.14 44.89
C ALA A 537 -9.26 -34.66 44.76
N ARG A 538 -9.47 -35.22 43.56
CA ARG A 538 -9.29 -36.65 43.30
C ARG A 538 -7.83 -37.07 43.25
N ILE A 539 -6.93 -36.22 42.78
CA ILE A 539 -5.48 -36.43 42.85
C ILE A 539 -5.05 -36.48 44.32
N THR A 540 -5.50 -35.54 45.14
CA THR A 540 -5.19 -35.50 46.58
C THR A 540 -5.70 -36.76 47.29
N GLU A 541 -6.91 -37.23 46.96
CA GLU A 541 -7.47 -38.47 47.49
C GLU A 541 -6.67 -39.71 47.06
N LEU A 542 -6.29 -39.80 45.78
CA LEU A 542 -5.49 -40.91 45.24
C LEU A 542 -4.06 -40.92 45.78
N GLU A 543 -3.46 -39.76 46.04
CA GLU A 543 -2.16 -39.63 46.69
C GLU A 543 -2.24 -40.15 48.13
N GLY A 544 -3.29 -39.79 48.88
CA GLY A 544 -3.52 -40.34 50.22
C GLY A 544 -3.72 -41.87 50.21
N GLN A 545 -4.50 -42.40 49.27
CA GLN A 545 -4.68 -43.85 49.11
C GLN A 545 -3.37 -44.55 48.71
N ASN A 546 -2.54 -43.94 47.87
CA ASN A 546 -1.24 -44.49 47.51
C ASN A 546 -0.28 -44.49 48.71
N GLU A 547 -0.25 -43.43 49.52
CA GLU A 547 0.54 -43.41 50.75
C GLU A 547 0.08 -44.53 51.70
N GLU A 548 -1.22 -44.68 51.93
CA GLU A 548 -1.78 -45.74 52.77
C GLU A 548 -1.40 -47.14 52.23
N LEU A 549 -1.63 -47.39 50.94
CA LEU A 549 -1.26 -48.65 50.29
C LEU A 549 0.26 -48.91 50.30
N THR A 550 1.10 -47.88 50.19
CA THR A 550 2.55 -48.07 50.31
C THR A 550 2.96 -48.45 51.73
N THR A 551 2.33 -47.85 52.75
CA THR A 551 2.57 -48.24 54.14
C THR A 551 2.09 -49.67 54.41
N GLU A 552 0.90 -50.04 53.95
CA GLU A 552 0.35 -51.40 54.11
C GLU A 552 1.20 -52.44 53.36
N ASN A 553 1.68 -52.14 52.15
CA ASN A 553 2.59 -53.03 51.44
C ASN A 553 3.95 -53.16 52.15
N SER A 554 4.43 -52.12 52.83
CA SER A 554 5.67 -52.19 53.60
C SER A 554 5.53 -53.08 54.83
N THR A 555 4.43 -52.93 55.58
CA THR A 555 4.15 -53.76 56.76
C THR A 555 3.90 -55.21 56.38
N LEU A 556 3.12 -55.47 55.33
CA LEU A 556 2.89 -56.83 54.84
C LEU A 556 4.17 -57.53 54.38
N LYS A 557 5.13 -56.78 53.80
CA LYS A 557 6.45 -57.33 53.45
C LYS A 557 7.25 -57.71 54.68
N GLU A 558 7.28 -56.86 55.70
CA GLU A 558 7.96 -57.16 56.98
C GLU A 558 7.33 -58.38 57.66
N GLU A 559 6.00 -58.45 57.73
CA GLU A 559 5.28 -59.60 58.28
C GLU A 559 5.53 -60.89 57.50
N LYS A 560 5.68 -60.80 56.17
CA LYS A 560 5.98 -61.97 55.33
C LYS A 560 7.38 -62.51 55.63
N VAL A 561 8.38 -61.62 55.73
CA VAL A 561 9.75 -61.99 56.11
C VAL A 561 9.77 -62.65 57.48
N GLN A 562 9.00 -62.12 58.44
CA GLN A 562 8.92 -62.69 59.77
C GLN A 562 8.28 -64.08 59.78
N ARG A 563 7.17 -64.27 59.02
CA ARG A 563 6.53 -65.58 58.85
C ARG A 563 7.45 -66.60 58.18
N GLU A 564 8.24 -66.20 57.19
CA GLU A 564 9.22 -67.07 56.54
C GLU A 564 10.31 -67.52 57.52
N LYS A 565 10.80 -66.61 58.38
CA LYS A 565 11.76 -66.95 59.45
C LYS A 565 11.19 -67.89 60.50
N GLU A 566 9.96 -67.64 60.96
CA GLU A 566 9.29 -68.51 61.93
C GLU A 566 9.09 -69.91 61.37
N LYS A 567 8.68 -70.01 60.10
CA LYS A 567 8.55 -71.30 59.41
C LYS A 567 9.90 -72.02 59.27
N ALA A 568 10.96 -71.31 58.88
CA ALA A 568 12.31 -71.88 58.78
C ALA A 568 12.82 -72.40 60.13
N LYS A 569 12.53 -71.66 61.22
CA LYS A 569 12.83 -72.07 62.58
C LYS A 569 12.07 -73.33 63.02
N GLU A 570 10.78 -73.44 62.72
CA GLU A 570 9.99 -74.64 63.01
C GLU A 570 10.50 -75.87 62.23
N GLU A 571 10.85 -75.70 60.95
CA GLU A 571 11.43 -76.75 60.11
C GLU A 571 12.80 -77.18 60.62
N ALA A 572 13.67 -76.22 60.98
CA ALA A 572 14.99 -76.47 61.57
C ALA A 572 14.89 -77.20 62.91
N GLN A 573 14.02 -76.75 63.83
CA GLN A 573 13.80 -77.40 65.12
C GLN A 573 13.33 -78.85 64.97
N THR A 574 12.45 -79.12 64.00
CA THR A 574 11.96 -80.48 63.72
C THR A 574 13.11 -81.37 63.25
N ALA A 575 13.93 -80.88 62.32
CA ALA A 575 15.09 -81.61 61.79
C ALA A 575 16.20 -81.81 62.86
N ILE A 576 16.48 -80.79 63.68
CA ILE A 576 17.45 -80.85 64.79
C ILE A 576 16.98 -81.88 65.82
N LYS A 577 15.70 -81.87 66.20
CA LYS A 577 15.14 -82.84 67.14
C LYS A 577 15.26 -84.27 66.61
N ASP A 578 14.90 -84.51 65.36
CA ASP A 578 15.02 -85.82 64.72
C ASP A 578 16.48 -86.32 64.66
N ALA A 579 17.45 -85.43 64.42
CA ALA A 579 18.87 -85.75 64.38
C ALA A 579 19.42 -86.08 65.79
N VAL A 580 19.08 -85.24 66.79
CA VAL A 580 19.48 -85.44 68.19
C VAL A 580 18.85 -86.69 68.79
N ASP A 581 17.60 -87.01 68.44
CA ASP A 581 16.91 -88.22 68.91
C ASP A 581 17.57 -89.50 68.37
N LYS A 582 18.05 -89.48 67.11
CA LYS A 582 18.80 -90.59 66.49
C LYS A 582 20.22 -90.75 67.04
N ALA A 583 20.78 -89.73 67.68
CA ALA A 583 22.12 -89.80 68.25
C ALA A 583 22.14 -90.63 69.54
N GLU A 584 23.21 -91.42 69.75
CA GLU A 584 23.45 -92.22 70.97
C GLU A 584 24.02 -91.35 72.11
N LEU A 585 23.30 -90.29 72.47
CA LEU A 585 23.67 -89.35 73.54
C LEU A 585 22.80 -89.55 74.81
N PRO A 586 23.33 -89.31 76.02
CA PRO A 586 22.53 -89.27 77.24
C PRO A 586 21.43 -88.19 77.20
N ASP A 587 20.28 -88.44 77.86
CA ASP A 587 19.10 -87.56 77.82
C ASP A 587 19.39 -86.09 78.22
N LEU A 588 20.29 -85.87 79.18
CA LEU A 588 20.71 -84.54 79.59
C LEU A 588 21.50 -83.79 78.50
N ALA A 589 22.27 -84.50 77.67
CA ALA A 589 23.02 -83.91 76.55
C ALA A 589 22.09 -83.60 75.38
N LYS A 590 21.14 -84.49 75.08
CA LYS A 590 20.08 -84.24 74.08
C LYS A 590 19.26 -82.99 74.40
N THR A 591 18.88 -82.83 75.67
CA THR A 591 18.12 -81.66 76.13
C THR A 591 18.91 -80.36 75.99
N LYS A 592 20.23 -80.38 76.27
CA LYS A 592 21.10 -79.21 76.10
C LYS A 592 21.30 -78.81 74.64
N LEU A 593 21.47 -79.78 73.74
CA LEU A 593 21.61 -79.53 72.31
C LEU A 593 20.34 -78.90 71.71
N ILE A 594 19.16 -79.43 72.05
CA ILE A 594 17.88 -78.87 71.60
C ILE A 594 17.69 -77.44 72.12
N GLU A 595 18.06 -77.16 73.37
CA GLU A 595 17.93 -75.82 73.96
C GLU A 595 18.95 -74.81 73.36
N ALA A 596 20.17 -75.27 73.03
CA ALA A 596 21.21 -74.43 72.44
C ALA A 596 20.87 -73.97 71.02
N HIS A 597 20.14 -74.78 70.26
CA HIS A 597 19.76 -74.52 68.86
C HIS A 597 18.29 -74.14 68.69
N LYS A 598 17.61 -73.72 69.77
CA LYS A 598 16.18 -73.39 69.73
C LYS A 598 15.86 -72.17 68.86
N ASP A 599 16.82 -71.30 68.60
CA ASP A 599 16.65 -70.05 67.84
C ASP A 599 17.20 -70.13 66.41
N ASP A 600 17.71 -71.29 66.00
CA ASP A 600 18.33 -71.46 64.70
C ASP A 600 17.28 -71.56 63.59
N GLU A 601 17.54 -70.86 62.49
CA GLU A 601 16.69 -70.84 61.28
C GLU A 601 17.11 -71.94 60.27
N SER A 602 18.05 -72.81 60.64
CA SER A 602 18.63 -73.87 59.80
C SER A 602 19.12 -75.05 60.64
N ALA A 603 19.04 -76.26 60.10
CA ALA A 603 19.61 -77.48 60.70
C ALA A 603 21.04 -77.80 60.21
N GLU A 604 21.65 -76.91 59.41
CA GLU A 604 23.02 -77.11 58.93
C GLU A 604 24.03 -77.08 60.09
N GLY A 605 24.95 -78.04 60.08
CA GLY A 605 26.01 -78.15 61.10
C GLY A 605 25.61 -78.92 62.36
N ILE A 606 24.33 -79.30 62.54
CA ILE A 606 23.89 -80.08 63.72
C ILE A 606 24.62 -81.42 63.83
N ASP A 607 24.95 -82.06 62.71
CA ASP A 607 25.70 -83.31 62.68
C ASP A 607 27.14 -83.15 63.19
N GLU A 608 27.78 -82.00 62.90
CA GLU A 608 29.11 -81.68 63.45
C GLU A 608 29.02 -81.43 64.95
N PHE A 609 28.01 -80.70 65.42
CA PHE A 609 27.78 -80.49 66.85
C PHE A 609 27.51 -81.81 67.60
N ILE A 610 26.64 -82.67 67.07
CA ILE A 610 26.38 -84.01 67.62
C ILE A 610 27.68 -84.81 67.70
N LYS A 611 28.50 -84.81 66.64
CA LYS A 611 29.79 -85.51 66.61
C LYS A 611 30.76 -84.98 67.67
N THR A 612 30.89 -83.66 67.81
CA THR A 612 31.75 -83.06 68.85
C THR A 612 31.28 -83.40 70.27
N GLU A 613 29.96 -83.43 70.51
CA GLU A 613 29.39 -83.78 71.81
C GLU A 613 29.60 -85.28 72.13
N VAL A 614 29.47 -86.15 71.12
CA VAL A 614 29.81 -87.59 71.25
C VAL A 614 31.29 -87.76 71.61
N GLU A 615 32.20 -87.08 70.92
CA GLU A 615 33.64 -87.13 71.19
C GLU A 615 33.97 -86.59 72.59
N TYR A 616 33.30 -85.52 73.03
CA TYR A 616 33.47 -84.94 74.36
C TYR A 616 33.01 -85.91 75.47
N ILE A 617 31.84 -86.54 75.31
CA ILE A 617 31.32 -87.51 76.30
C ILE A 617 32.21 -88.77 76.33
N ALA A 618 32.69 -89.25 75.17
CA ALA A 618 33.63 -90.36 75.10
C ALA A 618 34.92 -90.08 75.89
N ALA A 619 35.50 -88.88 75.70
CA ALA A 619 36.69 -88.43 76.43
C ALA A 619 36.47 -88.28 77.95
N LEU A 620 35.24 -87.96 78.38
CA LEU A 620 34.85 -87.92 79.79
C LEU A 620 34.67 -89.32 80.39
N SER A 621 34.21 -90.30 79.61
CA SER A 621 34.04 -91.67 80.08
C SER A 621 35.37 -92.39 80.35
N GLU A 622 36.42 -92.10 79.57
CA GLU A 622 37.77 -92.66 79.77
C GLU A 622 38.49 -92.11 81.02
N LYS A 623 38.08 -90.95 81.56
CA LYS A 623 38.70 -90.34 82.76
C LYS A 623 37.97 -90.66 84.07
N GLY A 624 37.00 -91.57 84.04
CA GLY A 624 36.15 -91.94 85.18
C GLY A 624 36.70 -93.01 86.13
N GLU A 625 37.96 -92.92 86.61
CA GLU A 625 38.36 -93.65 87.83
C GLU A 625 38.38 -92.68 89.02
N ILE A 626 37.31 -92.68 89.82
CA ILE A 626 37.26 -91.95 91.09
C ILE A 626 37.79 -92.88 92.20
N LYS A 627 39.05 -92.69 92.62
CA LYS A 627 39.63 -93.29 93.84
C LYS A 627 39.58 -92.27 94.99
N ASN A 628 38.73 -92.53 95.99
CA ASN A 628 38.81 -92.10 97.41
C ASN A 628 37.41 -91.90 98.01
N LEU A 629 36.71 -93.00 98.31
CA LEU A 629 35.56 -92.98 99.22
C LEU A 629 36.06 -93.02 100.67
N GLY A 630 36.21 -91.83 101.28
CA GLY A 630 36.31 -91.64 102.74
C GLY A 630 34.92 -91.54 103.38
N PRO A 631 34.77 -91.90 104.67
CA PRO A 631 33.51 -92.44 105.20
C PRO A 631 32.47 -91.38 105.59
N ALA A 632 31.19 -91.76 105.50
CA ALA A 632 30.06 -91.05 106.09
C ALA A 632 30.13 -91.08 107.63
N PRO A 633 29.69 -90.03 108.38
CA PRO A 633 28.25 -89.90 108.66
C PRO A 633 27.68 -88.49 109.00
N GLU A 634 26.33 -88.45 109.00
CA GLU A 634 25.38 -87.75 109.90
C GLU A 634 25.05 -86.23 109.88
N LYS A 635 23.78 -85.99 109.48
CA LYS A 635 22.69 -85.25 110.16
C LYS A 635 22.99 -83.90 110.86
N LYS A 636 22.31 -82.83 110.41
CA LYS A 636 21.29 -82.11 111.20
C LYS A 636 20.59 -80.96 110.44
N ASN A 637 19.26 -81.08 110.37
CA ASN A 637 18.25 -80.12 110.85
C ASN A 637 17.99 -78.76 110.16
N LYS A 638 16.68 -78.48 110.04
CA LYS A 638 15.97 -77.17 110.12
C LYS A 638 16.15 -76.23 108.92
N GLU A 639 15.18 -75.41 108.52
CA GLU A 639 13.77 -75.17 108.84
C GLU A 639 13.24 -74.26 107.71
N LYS A 640 11.92 -74.24 107.51
CA LYS A 640 11.03 -73.10 107.19
C LYS A 640 11.66 -71.86 106.52
N THR A 641 11.04 -71.19 105.54
CA THR A 641 9.70 -70.53 105.60
C THR A 641 9.49 -69.88 104.22
N LYS A 642 8.38 -70.16 103.50
CA LYS A 642 7.13 -69.36 103.40
C LYS A 642 7.25 -67.96 102.74
N ARG A 643 6.31 -67.77 101.79
CA ARG A 643 5.49 -66.56 101.52
C ARG A 643 6.23 -65.36 100.89
N ASN A 644 5.64 -64.50 100.06
CA ASN A 644 4.27 -64.26 99.64
C ASN A 644 4.27 -63.22 98.50
N SER A 645 3.26 -63.26 97.63
CA SER A 645 2.34 -62.17 97.18
C SER A 645 2.91 -60.77 96.84
N ARG A 646 2.52 -60.08 95.76
CA ARG A 646 1.21 -59.43 95.46
C ARG A 646 1.44 -58.62 94.15
N LYS A 647 0.58 -58.63 93.13
CA LYS A 647 -0.76 -57.99 92.96
C LYS A 647 -0.75 -56.45 92.97
N GLY A 648 -1.28 -55.85 91.90
CA GLY A 648 -1.83 -54.48 91.82
C GLY A 648 -1.48 -53.81 90.48
N SER A 649 -2.36 -53.79 89.46
CA SER A 649 -3.63 -53.04 89.30
C SER A 649 -3.48 -51.57 88.90
N LYS A 650 -4.08 -51.27 87.72
CA LYS A 650 -5.00 -50.16 87.41
C LYS A 650 -4.40 -48.76 87.19
N LEU A 651 -4.69 -48.16 86.01
CA LEU A 651 -5.70 -47.09 85.72
C LEU A 651 -5.35 -45.78 86.45
N TRP A 652 -5.48 -44.56 85.93
CA TRP A 652 -6.01 -43.94 84.70
C TRP A 652 -5.55 -42.47 84.77
N GLY A 653 -5.66 -41.72 83.67
CA GLY A 653 -5.49 -40.27 83.66
C GLY A 653 -5.45 -39.74 82.25
#